data_AF-A0A8S9XAH3-F1
#
_entry.id   AF-A0A8S9XAH3-F1
#
_cell.length_a   1.000
_cell.length_b   1.000
_cell.length_c   1.000
_cell.angle_alpha   90.00
_cell.angle_beta   90.00
_cell.angle_gamma   90.00
#
_symmetry.space_group_name_H-M   'P 1'
#
loop_
_entity.id
_entity.type
_entity.pdbx_description
1 polymer ?
#
loop_
_entity_poly.entity_id
_entity_poly.type
_entity_poly.pdbx_seq_one_letter_code
_entity_poly.pdbx_strand_id
1 'polypeptide(L)'
;MLFIFVIFLDLQIFARTTPAYDFHIFVGSSVRPEVIVDHYEELIRQYSDASRTYLAKLGYKEDIPTYEQTKEMFEKKSVLMIGFALVLGHLITNDTSHYVTPEENERQEAEAKAKGICARDSPMRDLYYFFLSSVRLEVRNQHIDKLLQAYADSLKHYLLRLQYEGPIPDMGSIQEVFKEKILHMLDFSMSIVLIATGETQDMPDMEIMAKAFTEAKEKGEKLPEGFWDVNSEAMAEDKDWLESVLKRKAYEESPLRVLGVEGGAAVGKNENYLSNLTKLKTTVLLGSGKTKKMTVMVKNQPMGDFMKDFTNRLGVFMREITMYRDVLPKMADLMEEIDDTDEPMWAKCYDVRLYDRLVLEDLTARGYKMASRIEGLNLDSCLLVVKNIAKFHGLSHVMLKRAEIPWEIFRYNVWKNLKEGFHQQYMSNYNKLLRTIGRWGDDWEDVRQRFEKAMPTFTERMLEAMEPVPGDFVVLNHGDCWTNNFLFRNASDQNETPISMKFVDFQLCFMGPPSYDLHYLLVSTLKPDSYKKNRDLVIRTYCDALKSTMLKLNYEGDVPDLESMKQLMERTHLYYLFNAISLAPVVLGESRDIPDLEDALKQEKEARMRGEEGTAWNMYDDLKGHAKSVIQFALRDAVENGVI
;
A
#
# COMPACT_ATOMS: atom_id res chain seq x y z
N MET A 1 8.56 -17.78 -13.96
CA MET A 1 7.29 -18.37 -13.50
C MET A 1 6.50 -17.27 -12.79
N LEU A 2 5.74 -16.49 -13.54
CA LEU A 2 4.86 -15.44 -13.02
C LEU A 2 3.56 -16.11 -12.58
N PHE A 3 3.27 -16.13 -11.28
CA PHE A 3 1.95 -16.46 -10.78
C PHE A 3 1.04 -15.26 -11.04
N ILE A 4 0.22 -15.33 -12.09
CA ILE A 4 -0.89 -14.41 -12.29
C ILE A 4 -2.06 -14.95 -11.46
N PHE A 5 -2.45 -14.21 -10.42
CA PHE A 5 -3.73 -14.41 -9.76
C PHE A 5 -4.83 -13.90 -10.69
N VAL A 6 -5.63 -14.80 -11.25
CA VAL A 6 -6.86 -14.43 -11.97
C VAL A 6 -7.99 -14.35 -10.95
N ILE A 7 -8.55 -13.15 -10.76
CA ILE A 7 -9.76 -12.93 -9.97
C ILE A 7 -10.93 -13.00 -10.95
N PHE A 8 -11.80 -13.99 -10.80
CA PHE A 8 -13.05 -14.07 -11.55
C PHE A 8 -14.02 -13.01 -11.00
N LEU A 9 -14.36 -12.01 -11.83
CA LEU A 9 -15.22 -10.87 -11.46
C LEU A 9 -16.69 -11.08 -11.84
N ASP A 10 -17.01 -12.10 -12.63
CA ASP A 10 -18.37 -12.39 -13.08
C ASP A 10 -18.65 -13.91 -13.06
N LEU A 11 -19.67 -14.31 -12.30
CA LEU A 11 -20.06 -15.70 -12.07
C LEU A 11 -21.48 -16.00 -12.58
N GLN A 12 -22.07 -15.11 -13.37
CA GLN A 12 -23.48 -15.19 -13.77
C GLN A 12 -23.81 -16.39 -14.69
N ILE A 13 -22.81 -17.12 -15.20
CA ILE A 13 -22.97 -18.26 -16.12
C ILE A 13 -22.34 -19.56 -15.58
N PHE A 14 -22.45 -19.82 -14.28
CA PHE A 14 -22.08 -21.15 -13.74
C PHE A 14 -23.16 -22.18 -14.08
N ALA A 15 -22.85 -23.12 -14.98
CA ALA A 15 -23.68 -24.28 -15.29
C ALA A 15 -22.87 -25.58 -15.10
N ARG A 16 -23.54 -26.73 -14.90
CA ARG A 16 -22.87 -28.05 -14.91
C ARG A 16 -22.43 -28.40 -16.34
N THR A 17 -21.30 -27.87 -16.77
CA THR A 17 -20.77 -28.03 -18.13
C THR A 17 -19.48 -28.85 -18.13
N THR A 18 -19.04 -29.27 -19.31
CA THR A 18 -17.75 -29.95 -19.48
C THR A 18 -16.62 -28.93 -19.38
N PRO A 19 -15.44 -29.26 -18.85
CA PRO A 19 -14.35 -28.27 -18.73
C PRO A 19 -13.84 -27.68 -20.06
N ALA A 20 -14.11 -28.38 -21.18
CA ALA A 20 -13.91 -27.85 -22.52
C ALA A 20 -14.75 -26.58 -22.78
N TYR A 21 -15.94 -26.48 -22.20
CA TYR A 21 -16.86 -25.35 -22.35
C TYR A 21 -16.24 -24.08 -21.79
N ASP A 22 -15.81 -24.12 -20.53
CA ASP A 22 -15.23 -22.96 -19.83
C ASP A 22 -13.90 -22.52 -20.46
N PHE A 23 -13.11 -23.49 -20.92
CA PHE A 23 -11.87 -23.19 -21.63
C PHE A 23 -12.13 -22.46 -22.95
N HIS A 24 -13.09 -22.92 -23.75
CA HIS A 24 -13.46 -22.28 -25.01
C HIS A 24 -14.03 -20.88 -24.82
N ILE A 25 -14.78 -20.65 -23.73
CA ILE A 25 -15.26 -19.31 -23.34
C ILE A 25 -14.09 -18.40 -23.00
N PHE A 26 -13.18 -18.85 -22.15
CA PHE A 26 -12.02 -18.08 -21.75
C PHE A 26 -11.13 -17.72 -22.96
N VAL A 27 -10.82 -18.72 -23.79
CA VAL A 27 -10.01 -18.52 -25.00
C VAL A 27 -10.70 -17.59 -25.99
N GLY A 28 -12.01 -17.77 -26.24
CA GLY A 28 -12.76 -16.94 -27.18
C GLY A 28 -13.02 -15.50 -26.72
N SER A 29 -13.08 -15.23 -25.42
CA SER A 29 -13.40 -13.90 -24.87
C SER A 29 -12.17 -13.09 -24.44
N SER A 30 -11.10 -13.76 -24.02
CA SER A 30 -10.02 -13.12 -23.24
C SER A 30 -8.63 -13.31 -23.83
N VAL A 31 -8.50 -14.12 -24.90
CA VAL A 31 -7.21 -14.40 -25.55
C VAL A 31 -7.18 -13.74 -26.94
N ARG A 32 -6.07 -13.08 -27.26
CA ARG A 32 -5.91 -12.39 -28.56
C ARG A 32 -5.98 -13.39 -29.72
N PRO A 33 -6.64 -13.07 -30.85
CA PRO A 33 -6.81 -14.00 -31.97
C PRO A 33 -5.51 -14.62 -32.47
N GLU A 34 -4.41 -13.87 -32.48
CA GLU A 34 -3.09 -14.35 -32.91
C GLU A 34 -2.56 -15.45 -31.97
N VAL A 35 -2.80 -15.30 -30.66
CA VAL A 35 -2.43 -16.30 -29.65
C VAL A 35 -3.31 -17.55 -29.76
N ILE A 36 -4.58 -17.39 -30.12
CA ILE A 36 -5.47 -18.53 -30.40
C ILE A 36 -4.96 -19.28 -31.64
N VAL A 37 -4.72 -18.58 -32.75
CA VAL A 37 -4.30 -19.22 -34.01
C VAL A 37 -2.96 -19.96 -33.85
N ASP A 38 -2.00 -19.36 -33.17
CA ASP A 38 -0.63 -19.88 -33.12
C ASP A 38 -0.36 -20.81 -31.92
N HIS A 39 -1.17 -20.75 -30.85
CA HIS A 39 -0.88 -21.43 -29.59
C HIS A 39 -2.04 -22.23 -28.99
N TYR A 40 -3.15 -22.42 -29.71
CA TYR A 40 -4.33 -23.16 -29.21
C TYR A 40 -4.02 -24.57 -28.67
N GLU A 41 -3.20 -25.36 -29.37
CA GLU A 41 -2.82 -26.70 -28.88
C GLU A 41 -1.97 -26.64 -27.60
N GLU A 42 -1.09 -25.65 -27.49
CA GLU A 42 -0.24 -25.47 -26.32
C GLU A 42 -1.07 -25.05 -25.10
N LEU A 43 -2.12 -24.25 -25.30
CA LEU A 43 -3.08 -23.91 -24.25
C LEU A 43 -3.85 -25.14 -23.74
N ILE A 44 -4.28 -26.03 -24.63
CA ILE A 44 -4.94 -27.31 -24.25
C ILE A 44 -3.96 -28.19 -23.46
N ARG A 45 -2.70 -28.24 -23.90
CA ARG A 45 -1.66 -29.04 -23.25
C ARG A 45 -1.42 -28.56 -21.81
N GLN A 46 -1.24 -27.26 -21.63
CA GLN A 46 -1.06 -26.67 -20.30
C GLN A 46 -2.29 -26.88 -19.41
N TYR A 47 -3.49 -26.77 -19.98
CA TYR A 47 -4.73 -27.07 -19.26
C TYR A 47 -4.80 -28.53 -18.79
N SER A 48 -4.49 -29.48 -19.67
CA SER A 48 -4.45 -30.92 -19.37
C SER A 48 -3.45 -31.22 -18.25
N ASP A 49 -2.23 -30.70 -18.35
CA ASP A 49 -1.17 -30.94 -17.37
C ASP A 49 -1.50 -30.36 -15.99
N ALA A 50 -2.06 -29.13 -15.97
CA ALA A 50 -2.52 -28.50 -14.75
C ALA A 50 -3.67 -29.31 -14.11
N SER A 51 -4.68 -29.68 -14.89
CA SER A 51 -5.85 -30.42 -14.41
C SER A 51 -5.46 -31.77 -13.81
N ARG A 52 -4.57 -32.52 -14.47
CA ARG A 52 -4.05 -33.80 -13.97
C ARG A 52 -3.27 -33.63 -12.66
N THR A 53 -2.44 -32.60 -12.58
CA THR A 53 -1.65 -32.29 -11.39
C THR A 53 -2.56 -31.95 -10.21
N TYR A 54 -3.60 -31.14 -10.42
CA TYR A 54 -4.51 -30.73 -9.35
C TYR A 54 -5.44 -31.86 -8.89
N LEU A 55 -6.03 -32.62 -9.82
CA LEU A 55 -6.91 -33.74 -9.48
C LEU A 55 -6.16 -34.85 -8.74
N ALA A 56 -4.90 -35.12 -9.10
CA ALA A 56 -4.04 -36.04 -8.37
C ALA A 56 -3.78 -35.57 -6.93
N LYS A 57 -3.52 -34.27 -6.72
CA LYS A 57 -3.34 -33.70 -5.37
C LYS A 57 -4.61 -33.77 -4.52
N LEU A 58 -5.78 -33.69 -5.14
CA LEU A 58 -7.07 -33.78 -4.45
C LEU A 58 -7.52 -35.22 -4.18
N GLY A 59 -6.74 -36.23 -4.60
CA GLY A 59 -7.07 -37.63 -4.40
C GLY A 59 -8.28 -38.09 -5.22
N TYR A 60 -8.51 -37.50 -6.39
CA TYR A 60 -9.56 -37.91 -7.31
C TYR A 60 -9.36 -39.37 -7.74
N LYS A 61 -10.40 -40.20 -7.63
CA LYS A 61 -10.30 -41.67 -7.73
C LYS A 61 -10.71 -42.26 -9.06
N GLU A 62 -11.23 -41.46 -9.99
CA GLU A 62 -11.60 -41.92 -11.32
C GLU A 62 -10.48 -41.62 -12.33
N ASP A 63 -10.57 -42.23 -13.51
CA ASP A 63 -9.58 -42.03 -14.57
C ASP A 63 -9.57 -40.57 -15.03
N ILE A 64 -8.41 -39.92 -14.87
CA ILE A 64 -8.19 -38.56 -15.32
C ILE A 64 -7.85 -38.59 -16.82
N PRO A 65 -8.54 -37.80 -17.67
CA PRO A 65 -8.30 -37.79 -19.11
C PRO A 65 -6.82 -37.54 -19.47
N THR A 66 -6.32 -38.25 -20.48
CA THR A 66 -5.01 -37.98 -21.10
C THR A 66 -5.06 -36.66 -21.88
N TYR A 67 -3.89 -36.15 -22.29
CA TYR A 67 -3.83 -34.97 -23.17
C TYR A 67 -4.63 -35.22 -24.46
N GLU A 68 -4.51 -36.39 -25.06
CA GLU A 68 -5.19 -36.79 -26.29
C GLU A 68 -6.70 -36.88 -26.09
N GLN A 69 -7.17 -37.41 -24.95
CA GLN A 69 -8.58 -37.42 -24.59
C GLN A 69 -9.11 -36.01 -24.30
N THR A 70 -8.29 -35.16 -23.69
CA THR A 70 -8.61 -33.75 -23.42
C THR A 70 -8.68 -32.95 -24.71
N LYS A 71 -7.71 -33.13 -25.61
CA LYS A 71 -7.65 -32.52 -26.94
C LYS A 71 -8.84 -32.97 -27.77
N GLU A 72 -9.14 -34.26 -27.84
CA GLU A 72 -10.30 -34.77 -28.56
C GLU A 72 -11.60 -34.22 -27.98
N MET A 73 -11.73 -34.14 -26.65
CA MET A 73 -12.89 -33.53 -25.98
C MET A 73 -13.03 -32.04 -26.35
N PHE A 74 -11.93 -31.30 -26.34
CA PHE A 74 -11.90 -29.87 -26.65
C PHE A 74 -12.14 -29.62 -28.15
N GLU A 75 -11.60 -30.44 -29.04
CA GLU A 75 -11.82 -30.36 -30.49
C GLU A 75 -13.26 -30.73 -30.86
N LYS A 76 -13.83 -31.79 -30.29
CA LYS A 76 -15.26 -32.13 -30.47
C LYS A 76 -16.18 -31.02 -29.99
N LYS A 77 -15.74 -30.31 -28.96
CA LYS A 77 -16.44 -29.16 -28.38
C LYS A 77 -15.96 -27.82 -28.96
N SER A 78 -15.05 -27.80 -29.94
CA SER A 78 -14.58 -26.57 -30.60
C SER A 78 -15.64 -25.94 -31.49
N VAL A 79 -16.67 -26.72 -31.87
CA VAL A 79 -17.93 -26.19 -32.40
C VAL A 79 -18.63 -25.25 -31.42
N LEU A 80 -18.28 -25.29 -30.12
CA LEU A 80 -18.71 -24.28 -29.15
C LEU A 80 -17.90 -23.00 -29.26
N MET A 81 -16.70 -22.97 -29.85
CA MET A 81 -16.09 -21.71 -30.30
C MET A 81 -16.83 -21.16 -31.49
N ILE A 82 -17.39 -22.01 -32.37
CA ILE A 82 -18.33 -21.55 -33.39
C ILE A 82 -19.60 -21.07 -32.69
N GLY A 83 -20.10 -21.78 -31.68
CA GLY A 83 -21.22 -21.39 -30.84
C GLY A 83 -20.98 -20.11 -30.04
N PHE A 84 -19.76 -19.79 -29.58
CA PHE A 84 -19.40 -18.58 -28.84
C PHE A 84 -18.90 -17.45 -29.73
N ALA A 85 -18.35 -17.72 -30.92
CA ALA A 85 -18.18 -16.73 -31.97
C ALA A 85 -19.55 -16.36 -32.55
N LEU A 86 -20.45 -17.34 -32.66
CA LEU A 86 -21.85 -17.16 -33.01
C LEU A 86 -22.63 -16.58 -31.85
N VAL A 87 -22.34 -16.81 -30.56
CA VAL A 87 -23.00 -16.24 -29.36
C VAL A 87 -22.37 -14.93 -28.92
N LEU A 88 -21.13 -14.58 -29.27
CA LEU A 88 -20.71 -13.18 -29.38
C LEU A 88 -21.40 -12.54 -30.59
N GLY A 89 -21.63 -13.30 -31.67
CA GLY A 89 -22.54 -12.93 -32.76
C GLY A 89 -24.04 -12.93 -32.39
N HIS A 90 -24.49 -13.64 -31.34
CA HIS A 90 -25.90 -13.87 -30.99
C HIS A 90 -26.29 -13.19 -29.67
N LEU A 91 -25.33 -12.85 -28.80
CA LEU A 91 -25.50 -11.82 -27.76
C LEU A 91 -25.51 -10.42 -28.39
N ILE A 92 -25.05 -10.30 -29.64
CA ILE A 92 -25.32 -9.14 -30.52
C ILE A 92 -26.69 -9.28 -31.22
N THR A 93 -27.29 -10.47 -31.24
CA THR A 93 -28.60 -10.73 -31.87
C THR A 93 -29.47 -11.65 -31.03
N ASN A 94 -30.00 -11.18 -29.90
CA ASN A 94 -31.27 -11.73 -29.41
C ASN A 94 -32.41 -10.77 -29.73
N ASP A 95 -33.19 -11.27 -30.67
CA ASP A 95 -34.47 -10.85 -31.18
C ASP A 95 -35.44 -10.39 -30.07
N THR A 96 -36.26 -9.39 -30.37
CA THR A 96 -37.73 -9.53 -30.43
C THR A 96 -38.42 -8.17 -30.58
N SER A 97 -38.86 -7.90 -31.81
CA SER A 97 -40.23 -7.46 -32.08
C SER A 97 -40.65 -5.96 -31.88
N HIS A 98 -40.90 -5.36 -33.06
CA HIS A 98 -41.90 -4.30 -33.39
C HIS A 98 -41.54 -2.83 -33.04
N TYR A 99 -41.72 -1.83 -33.92
CA TYR A 99 -42.81 -1.62 -34.90
C TYR A 99 -42.37 -0.78 -36.12
N VAL A 100 -42.58 -1.31 -37.33
CA VAL A 100 -42.93 -0.52 -38.52
C VAL A 100 -44.34 -0.97 -38.92
N THR A 101 -45.15 -0.05 -39.43
CA THR A 101 -46.58 -0.30 -39.65
C THR A 101 -46.83 -1.50 -40.58
N PRO A 102 -47.87 -2.32 -40.35
CA PRO A 102 -48.12 -3.55 -41.12
C PRO A 102 -48.18 -3.34 -42.64
N GLU A 103 -48.68 -2.19 -43.09
CA GLU A 103 -48.90 -1.88 -44.51
C GLU A 103 -47.61 -1.55 -45.27
N GLU A 104 -46.60 -0.96 -44.62
CA GLU A 104 -45.30 -0.68 -45.24
C GLU A 104 -44.43 -1.93 -45.33
N ASN A 105 -44.53 -2.83 -44.35
CA ASN A 105 -43.76 -4.06 -44.33
C ASN A 105 -44.25 -5.08 -45.37
N GLU A 106 -45.56 -5.21 -45.60
CA GLU A 106 -46.09 -6.07 -46.66
C GLU A 106 -45.69 -5.58 -48.06
N ARG A 107 -45.62 -4.26 -48.27
CA ARG A 107 -45.25 -3.67 -49.55
C ARG A 107 -43.77 -3.86 -49.88
N GLN A 108 -42.90 -3.67 -48.89
CA GLN A 108 -41.46 -3.89 -49.03
C GLN A 108 -41.09 -5.39 -49.07
N GLU A 109 -41.78 -6.24 -48.31
CA GLU A 109 -41.60 -7.70 -48.41
C GLU A 109 -42.07 -8.22 -49.78
N ALA A 110 -43.18 -7.72 -50.33
CA ALA A 110 -43.62 -8.09 -51.67
C ALA A 110 -42.63 -7.68 -52.77
N GLU A 111 -42.05 -6.47 -52.70
CA GLU A 111 -41.02 -6.02 -53.63
C GLU A 111 -39.70 -6.80 -53.49
N ALA A 112 -39.29 -7.12 -52.26
CA ALA A 112 -38.08 -7.89 -51.99
C ALA A 112 -38.24 -9.37 -52.43
N LYS A 113 -39.41 -9.97 -52.21
CA LYS A 113 -39.74 -11.34 -52.66
C LYS A 113 -39.84 -11.43 -54.19
N ALA A 114 -40.38 -10.40 -54.85
CA ALA A 114 -40.44 -10.31 -56.31
C ALA A 114 -39.04 -10.17 -56.96
N LYS A 115 -38.05 -9.65 -56.20
CA LYS A 115 -36.65 -9.52 -56.62
C LYS A 115 -35.74 -10.64 -56.10
N GLY A 116 -36.26 -11.60 -55.32
CA GLY A 116 -35.48 -12.71 -54.76
C GLY A 116 -34.49 -12.30 -53.65
N ILE A 117 -34.65 -11.13 -53.05
CA ILE A 117 -33.73 -10.60 -52.03
C ILE A 117 -34.29 -10.91 -50.65
N CYS A 118 -33.60 -11.73 -49.86
CA CYS A 118 -33.93 -11.95 -48.46
C CYS A 118 -33.55 -10.71 -47.64
N ALA A 119 -34.54 -9.98 -47.13
CA ALA A 119 -34.34 -8.69 -46.48
C ALA A 119 -33.88 -8.74 -45.01
N ARG A 120 -33.75 -9.92 -44.37
CA ARG A 120 -33.56 -10.00 -42.91
C ARG A 120 -32.18 -10.40 -42.40
N ASP A 121 -31.28 -10.96 -43.20
CA ASP A 121 -29.99 -11.46 -42.70
C ASP A 121 -28.82 -10.96 -43.56
N SER A 122 -28.31 -9.77 -43.26
CA SER A 122 -27.15 -9.21 -43.96
C SER A 122 -25.93 -9.18 -43.02
N PRO A 123 -24.85 -9.91 -43.34
CA PRO A 123 -23.57 -9.89 -42.60
C PRO A 123 -22.93 -8.49 -42.47
N MET A 124 -23.45 -7.50 -43.20
CA MET A 124 -22.96 -6.12 -43.23
C MET A 124 -23.30 -5.33 -41.96
N ARG A 125 -24.25 -5.82 -41.15
CA ARG A 125 -24.61 -5.22 -39.86
C ARG A 125 -23.49 -5.31 -38.83
N ASP A 126 -22.87 -6.48 -38.71
CA ASP A 126 -21.80 -6.75 -37.76
C ASP A 126 -20.52 -6.01 -38.13
N LEU A 127 -20.26 -5.89 -39.44
CA LEU A 127 -19.14 -5.14 -39.98
C LEU A 127 -19.21 -3.65 -39.62
N TYR A 128 -20.42 -3.08 -39.65
CA TYR A 128 -20.65 -1.67 -39.32
C TYR A 128 -20.47 -1.40 -37.82
N TYR A 129 -20.98 -2.30 -36.97
CA TYR A 129 -20.76 -2.24 -35.53
C TYR A 129 -19.27 -2.30 -35.19
N PHE A 130 -18.54 -3.26 -35.76
CA PHE A 130 -17.10 -3.40 -35.55
C PHE A 130 -16.33 -2.14 -35.96
N PHE A 131 -16.62 -1.57 -37.13
CA PHE A 131 -15.96 -0.34 -37.55
C PHE A 131 -16.29 0.81 -36.59
N LEU A 132 -17.54 0.99 -36.18
CA LEU A 132 -17.93 2.13 -35.33
C LEU A 132 -17.43 2.06 -33.89
N SER A 133 -17.46 0.89 -33.26
CA SER A 133 -17.05 0.69 -31.86
C SER A 133 -15.55 0.41 -31.68
N SER A 134 -14.92 -0.24 -32.67
CA SER A 134 -13.59 -0.84 -32.48
C SER A 134 -12.50 -0.26 -33.38
N VAL A 135 -12.84 0.58 -34.37
CA VAL A 135 -11.86 1.17 -35.31
C VAL A 135 -11.87 2.69 -35.22
N ARG A 136 -10.71 3.32 -34.95
CA ARG A 136 -10.57 4.78 -34.84
C ARG A 136 -11.04 5.50 -36.11
N LEU A 137 -11.65 6.68 -35.94
CA LEU A 137 -12.26 7.45 -37.03
C LEU A 137 -11.28 7.75 -38.16
N GLU A 138 -10.02 8.06 -37.83
CA GLU A 138 -8.97 8.38 -38.81
C GLU A 138 -8.61 7.17 -39.67
N VAL A 139 -8.59 5.98 -39.07
CA VAL A 139 -8.28 4.72 -39.75
C VAL A 139 -9.43 4.33 -40.69
N ARG A 140 -10.67 4.54 -40.27
CA ARG A 140 -11.85 4.31 -41.12
C ARG A 140 -11.82 5.22 -42.35
N ASN A 141 -11.63 6.52 -42.14
CA ASN A 141 -11.68 7.51 -43.22
C ASN A 141 -10.59 7.29 -44.28
N GLN A 142 -9.44 6.74 -43.91
CA GLN A 142 -8.32 6.55 -44.82
C GLN A 142 -8.24 5.14 -45.43
N HIS A 143 -8.83 4.12 -44.79
CA HIS A 143 -8.57 2.72 -45.12
C HIS A 143 -9.82 1.83 -45.22
N ILE A 144 -11.03 2.41 -45.26
CA ILE A 144 -12.28 1.62 -45.33
C ILE A 144 -12.30 0.60 -46.47
N ASP A 145 -11.80 0.97 -47.66
CA ASP A 145 -11.76 0.06 -48.80
C ASP A 145 -10.80 -1.13 -48.58
N LYS A 146 -9.69 -0.92 -47.87
CA LYS A 146 -8.76 -2.00 -47.52
C LYS A 146 -9.36 -2.94 -46.47
N LEU A 147 -10.15 -2.40 -45.54
CA LEU A 147 -10.83 -3.18 -44.51
C LEU A 147 -11.96 -4.02 -45.10
N LEU A 148 -12.77 -3.44 -46.00
CA LEU A 148 -13.80 -4.16 -46.74
C LEU A 148 -13.20 -5.24 -47.65
N GLN A 149 -12.03 -4.97 -48.26
CA GLN A 149 -11.32 -5.95 -49.07
C GLN A 149 -10.82 -7.12 -48.21
N ALA A 150 -10.24 -6.84 -47.05
CA ALA A 150 -9.80 -7.89 -46.12
C ALA A 150 -10.98 -8.78 -45.68
N TYR A 151 -12.13 -8.17 -45.38
CA TYR A 151 -13.36 -8.92 -45.07
C TYR A 151 -13.82 -9.79 -46.25
N ALA A 152 -13.87 -9.24 -47.46
CA ALA A 152 -14.24 -9.97 -48.67
C ALA A 152 -13.31 -11.17 -48.93
N ASP A 153 -12.00 -10.97 -48.77
CA ASP A 153 -10.99 -12.00 -48.96
C ASP A 153 -11.11 -13.11 -47.92
N SER A 154 -11.31 -12.76 -46.64
CA SER A 154 -11.54 -13.71 -45.56
C SER A 154 -12.85 -14.48 -45.77
N LEU A 155 -13.95 -13.80 -46.10
CA LEU A 155 -15.24 -14.43 -46.34
C LEU A 155 -15.14 -15.43 -47.49
N LYS A 156 -14.52 -15.04 -48.60
CA LYS A 156 -14.24 -15.93 -49.74
C LYS A 156 -13.38 -17.12 -49.33
N HIS A 157 -12.32 -16.90 -48.57
CA HIS A 157 -11.45 -17.97 -48.07
C HIS A 157 -12.22 -19.01 -47.24
N TYR A 158 -13.07 -18.56 -46.32
CA TYR A 158 -13.85 -19.45 -45.46
C TYR A 158 -14.99 -20.15 -46.19
N LEU A 159 -15.71 -19.47 -47.09
CA LEU A 159 -16.77 -20.08 -47.89
C LEU A 159 -16.24 -21.20 -48.80
N LEU A 160 -15.04 -21.00 -49.40
CA LEU A 160 -14.36 -22.03 -50.19
C LEU A 160 -13.94 -23.22 -49.33
N ARG A 161 -13.43 -22.97 -48.12
CA ARG A 161 -13.03 -24.04 -47.18
C ARG A 161 -14.22 -24.84 -46.66
N LEU A 162 -15.38 -24.21 -46.54
CA LEU A 162 -16.64 -24.83 -46.11
C LEU A 162 -17.42 -25.48 -47.25
N GLN A 163 -16.87 -25.52 -48.47
CA GLN A 163 -17.52 -26.09 -49.66
C GLN A 163 -18.89 -25.47 -49.95
N TYR A 164 -19.03 -24.16 -49.71
CA TYR A 164 -20.27 -23.44 -50.00
C TYR A 164 -20.55 -23.41 -51.51
N GLU A 165 -21.73 -23.88 -51.92
CA GLU A 165 -22.11 -24.01 -53.35
C GLU A 165 -22.81 -22.77 -53.93
N GLY A 166 -23.07 -21.74 -53.12
CA GLY A 166 -23.73 -20.51 -53.55
C GLY A 166 -22.78 -19.46 -54.16
N PRO A 167 -23.31 -18.36 -54.73
CA PRO A 167 -22.49 -17.28 -55.27
C PRO A 167 -21.67 -16.61 -54.17
N ILE A 168 -20.35 -16.56 -54.35
CA ILE A 168 -19.44 -15.88 -53.43
C ILE A 168 -19.49 -14.37 -53.74
N PRO A 169 -19.82 -13.51 -52.76
CA PRO A 169 -19.87 -12.07 -52.97
C PRO A 169 -18.52 -11.52 -53.41
N ASP A 170 -18.51 -10.62 -54.40
CA ASP A 170 -17.32 -9.89 -54.81
C ASP A 170 -17.22 -8.54 -54.09
N MET A 171 -16.07 -7.87 -54.23
CA MET A 171 -15.82 -6.60 -53.56
C MET A 171 -16.83 -5.51 -53.98
N GLY A 172 -17.25 -5.51 -55.25
CA GLY A 172 -18.21 -4.53 -55.77
C GLY A 172 -19.59 -4.69 -55.12
N SER A 173 -20.07 -5.92 -55.02
CA SER A 173 -21.33 -6.26 -54.38
C SER A 173 -21.30 -6.01 -52.86
N ILE A 174 -20.18 -6.25 -52.19
CA ILE A 174 -20.00 -5.88 -50.77
C ILE A 174 -20.02 -4.35 -50.59
N GLN A 175 -19.34 -3.59 -51.43
CA GLN A 175 -19.35 -2.11 -51.35
C GLN A 175 -20.73 -1.50 -51.63
N GLU A 176 -21.50 -2.07 -52.55
CA GLU A 176 -22.83 -1.59 -52.91
C GLU A 176 -23.82 -1.81 -51.76
N VAL A 177 -23.81 -3.01 -51.15
CA VAL A 177 -24.62 -3.31 -49.95
C VAL A 177 -24.17 -2.47 -48.75
N PHE A 178 -22.86 -2.19 -48.61
CA PHE A 178 -22.32 -1.31 -47.56
C PHE A 178 -22.86 0.12 -47.69
N LYS A 179 -22.92 0.65 -48.92
CA LYS A 179 -23.40 2.00 -49.21
C LYS A 179 -24.91 2.14 -49.09
N GLU A 180 -25.69 1.16 -49.58
CA GLU A 180 -27.16 1.21 -49.48
C GLU A 180 -27.66 1.15 -48.04
N LYS A 181 -26.98 0.40 -47.16
CA LYS A 181 -27.44 0.17 -45.78
C LYS A 181 -26.88 1.14 -44.74
N ILE A 182 -26.04 2.10 -45.14
CA ILE A 182 -25.33 3.03 -44.22
C ILE A 182 -26.29 3.97 -43.46
N LEU A 183 -27.34 4.44 -44.13
CA LEU A 183 -28.32 5.40 -43.57
C LEU A 183 -29.24 4.74 -42.53
N HIS A 184 -29.66 3.50 -42.76
CA HIS A 184 -30.50 2.74 -41.82
C HIS A 184 -29.74 2.31 -40.55
N MET A 185 -28.41 2.30 -40.56
CA MET A 185 -27.60 1.79 -39.44
C MET A 185 -26.86 2.88 -38.66
N LEU A 186 -26.92 4.14 -39.09
CA LEU A 186 -26.54 5.32 -38.28
C LEU A 186 -27.45 5.48 -37.05
N ASP A 187 -28.74 5.16 -37.16
CA ASP A 187 -29.71 5.26 -36.06
C ASP A 187 -29.46 4.21 -34.95
N PHE A 188 -29.12 2.97 -35.35
CA PHE A 188 -28.82 1.87 -34.42
C PHE A 188 -27.45 2.03 -33.73
N SER A 189 -26.51 2.71 -34.39
CA SER A 189 -25.16 2.92 -33.85
C SER A 189 -25.07 4.14 -32.94
N MET A 190 -25.88 5.19 -33.14
CA MET A 190 -25.98 6.31 -32.19
C MET A 190 -26.47 5.86 -30.81
N SER A 191 -27.37 4.88 -30.74
CA SER A 191 -27.95 4.37 -29.49
C SER A 191 -27.03 3.41 -28.73
N ILE A 192 -26.30 2.53 -29.43
CA ILE A 192 -25.40 1.55 -28.79
C ILE A 192 -24.02 2.13 -28.45
N VAL A 193 -23.50 3.09 -29.24
CA VAL A 193 -22.23 3.75 -28.90
C VAL A 193 -22.38 4.55 -27.61
N LEU A 194 -23.50 5.24 -27.39
CA LEU A 194 -23.79 5.92 -26.12
C LEU A 194 -23.82 4.97 -24.90
N ILE A 195 -24.30 3.73 -25.06
CA ILE A 195 -24.34 2.70 -23.99
C ILE A 195 -22.97 2.05 -23.78
N ALA A 196 -22.24 1.78 -24.87
CA ALA A 196 -20.94 1.10 -24.83
C ALA A 196 -19.76 2.04 -24.54
N THR A 197 -19.93 3.36 -24.77
CA THR A 197 -18.89 4.38 -24.57
C THR A 197 -19.28 5.48 -23.59
N GLY A 198 -20.51 5.48 -23.06
CA GLY A 198 -20.95 6.42 -22.01
C GLY A 198 -20.39 6.08 -20.64
N GLU A 199 -20.20 7.09 -19.79
CA GLU A 199 -19.89 6.86 -18.38
C GLU A 199 -21.10 6.20 -17.71
N THR A 200 -20.88 5.15 -16.89
CA THR A 200 -21.95 4.34 -16.27
C THR A 200 -22.95 5.14 -15.42
N GLN A 201 -22.57 6.34 -15.03
CA GLN A 201 -23.35 7.29 -14.24
C GLN A 201 -24.39 8.05 -15.06
N ASP A 202 -24.38 7.99 -16.39
CA ASP A 202 -25.34 8.67 -17.28
C ASP A 202 -26.35 7.70 -17.93
N MET A 203 -26.34 6.43 -17.55
CA MET A 203 -27.24 5.41 -18.10
C MET A 203 -28.51 5.22 -17.23
N PRO A 204 -29.72 5.38 -17.79
CA PRO A 204 -30.96 5.15 -17.05
C PRO A 204 -31.22 3.67 -16.77
N ASP A 205 -31.95 3.39 -15.70
CA ASP A 205 -32.34 2.05 -15.27
C ASP A 205 -33.10 1.25 -16.36
N MET A 206 -32.62 0.04 -16.65
CA MET A 206 -33.12 -0.81 -17.74
C MET A 206 -34.57 -1.30 -17.52
N GLU A 207 -35.02 -1.44 -16.27
CA GLU A 207 -36.39 -1.84 -15.95
C GLU A 207 -37.36 -0.67 -16.14
N ILE A 208 -36.93 0.55 -15.78
CA ILE A 208 -37.66 1.80 -16.04
C ILE A 208 -37.76 2.05 -17.56
N MET A 209 -36.67 1.81 -18.31
CA MET A 209 -36.65 1.85 -19.77
C MET A 209 -37.67 0.88 -20.36
N ALA A 210 -37.68 -0.38 -19.92
CA ALA A 210 -38.59 -1.40 -20.43
C ALA A 210 -40.07 -1.04 -20.18
N LYS A 211 -40.41 -0.49 -19.01
CA LYS A 211 -41.76 0.01 -18.71
C LYS A 211 -42.16 1.19 -19.57
N ALA A 212 -41.33 2.22 -19.69
CA ALA A 212 -41.63 3.40 -20.48
C ALA A 212 -41.78 3.09 -21.97
N PHE A 213 -40.95 2.18 -22.51
CA PHE A 213 -41.09 1.66 -23.85
C PHE A 213 -42.41 0.91 -24.05
N THR A 214 -42.82 0.10 -23.06
CA THR A 214 -44.08 -0.67 -23.13
C THR A 214 -45.28 0.27 -23.10
N GLU A 215 -45.29 1.27 -22.22
CA GLU A 215 -46.38 2.25 -22.10
C GLU A 215 -46.48 3.18 -23.32
N ALA A 216 -45.34 3.64 -23.86
CA ALA A 216 -45.32 4.45 -25.08
C ALA A 216 -45.80 3.64 -26.30
N LYS A 217 -45.45 2.35 -26.37
CA LYS A 217 -45.88 1.39 -27.40
C LYS A 217 -47.37 1.05 -27.30
N GLU A 218 -47.93 1.00 -26.09
CA GLU A 218 -49.37 0.81 -25.86
C GLU A 218 -50.21 2.06 -26.19
N LYS A 219 -49.64 3.26 -26.00
CA LYS A 219 -50.33 4.54 -26.27
C LYS A 219 -50.08 5.10 -27.68
N GLY A 220 -49.13 4.55 -28.43
CA GLY A 220 -48.73 5.05 -29.74
C GLY A 220 -48.01 6.40 -29.69
N GLU A 221 -47.38 6.72 -28.56
CA GLU A 221 -46.73 8.01 -28.29
C GLU A 221 -45.21 7.90 -28.39
N LYS A 222 -44.53 9.03 -28.66
CA LYS A 222 -43.07 9.11 -28.57
C LYS A 222 -42.65 9.17 -27.09
N LEU A 223 -41.46 8.63 -26.79
CA LEU A 223 -40.86 8.77 -25.47
C LEU A 223 -40.71 10.27 -25.11
N PRO A 224 -40.93 10.66 -23.84
CA PRO A 224 -40.84 12.05 -23.40
C PRO A 224 -39.46 12.68 -23.66
N GLU A 225 -39.41 13.95 -24.07
CA GLU A 225 -38.15 14.71 -24.09
C GLU A 225 -37.59 14.84 -22.66
N GLY A 226 -36.29 14.54 -22.48
CA GLY A 226 -35.64 14.54 -21.15
C GLY A 226 -35.68 13.19 -20.41
N PHE A 227 -36.16 12.11 -21.04
CA PHE A 227 -36.21 10.76 -20.43
C PHE A 227 -34.84 10.18 -20.04
N TRP A 228 -33.73 10.75 -20.49
CA TRP A 228 -32.38 10.31 -20.12
C TRP A 228 -31.91 10.86 -18.75
N ASP A 229 -32.68 11.76 -18.11
CA ASP A 229 -32.32 12.44 -16.86
C ASP A 229 -32.81 11.70 -15.58
N VAL A 230 -32.90 10.36 -15.60
CA VAL A 230 -33.57 9.56 -14.53
C VAL A 230 -32.70 9.25 -13.31
N ASN A 231 -31.51 9.85 -13.18
CA ASN A 231 -30.55 9.51 -12.11
C ASN A 231 -30.92 9.98 -10.70
N SER A 232 -31.99 10.77 -10.52
CA SER A 232 -32.23 11.44 -9.23
C SER A 232 -33.10 10.63 -8.25
N GLU A 233 -34.00 9.75 -8.72
CA GLU A 233 -34.91 9.01 -7.82
C GLU A 233 -34.37 7.62 -7.41
N ALA A 234 -33.60 6.93 -8.26
CA ALA A 234 -33.03 5.61 -7.96
C ALA A 234 -31.94 5.64 -6.86
N MET A 235 -31.17 6.73 -6.76
CA MET A 235 -30.08 6.85 -5.77
C MET A 235 -30.57 6.98 -4.32
N ALA A 236 -31.85 7.34 -4.09
CA ALA A 236 -32.38 7.54 -2.75
C ALA A 236 -32.74 6.21 -2.05
N GLU A 237 -33.35 5.25 -2.75
CA GLU A 237 -33.62 3.91 -2.20
C GLU A 237 -32.33 3.11 -1.97
N ASP A 238 -31.34 3.28 -2.85
CA ASP A 238 -30.04 2.62 -2.74
C ASP A 238 -29.22 3.11 -1.55
N LYS A 239 -29.37 4.38 -1.12
CA LYS A 239 -28.59 4.91 0.00
C LYS A 239 -28.93 4.24 1.33
N ASP A 240 -30.21 4.14 1.68
CA ASP A 240 -30.65 3.55 2.95
C ASP A 240 -30.39 2.03 3.00
N TRP A 241 -30.58 1.36 1.87
CA TRP A 241 -30.21 -0.04 1.71
C TRP A 241 -28.71 -0.24 1.82
N LEU A 242 -27.90 0.56 1.12
CA LEU A 242 -26.44 0.49 1.14
C LEU A 242 -25.91 0.79 2.54
N GLU A 243 -26.44 1.82 3.22
CA GLU A 243 -26.11 2.11 4.61
C GLU A 243 -26.41 0.90 5.50
N SER A 244 -27.55 0.24 5.31
CA SER A 244 -27.92 -0.97 6.04
C SER A 244 -27.00 -2.16 5.72
N VAL A 245 -26.58 -2.33 4.47
CA VAL A 245 -25.63 -3.37 4.04
C VAL A 245 -24.24 -3.11 4.63
N LEU A 246 -23.75 -1.87 4.57
CA LEU A 246 -22.45 -1.47 5.12
C LEU A 246 -22.42 -1.62 6.64
N LYS A 247 -23.48 -1.19 7.34
CA LYS A 247 -23.64 -1.41 8.79
C LYS A 247 -23.67 -2.90 9.15
N ARG A 248 -24.41 -3.71 8.39
CA ARG A 248 -24.49 -5.16 8.60
C ARG A 248 -23.15 -5.83 8.38
N LYS A 249 -22.43 -5.48 7.31
CA LYS A 249 -21.08 -5.97 7.02
C LYS A 249 -20.11 -5.61 8.14
N ALA A 250 -20.11 -4.36 8.59
CA ALA A 250 -19.29 -3.91 9.71
C ALA A 250 -19.63 -4.68 10.99
N TYR A 251 -20.91 -4.89 11.29
CA TYR A 251 -21.36 -5.69 12.44
C TYR A 251 -20.90 -7.16 12.34
N GLU A 252 -21.08 -7.80 11.18
CA GLU A 252 -20.72 -9.20 10.94
C GLU A 252 -19.23 -9.49 11.15
N GLU A 253 -18.37 -8.50 10.84
CA GLU A 253 -16.92 -8.56 11.01
C GLU A 253 -16.44 -8.08 12.40
N SER A 254 -17.31 -7.43 13.17
CA SER A 254 -16.97 -6.87 14.48
C SER A 254 -16.88 -7.95 15.57
N PRO A 255 -15.85 -7.91 16.44
CA PRO A 255 -15.79 -8.78 17.62
C PRO A 255 -16.87 -8.44 18.64
N LEU A 256 -17.74 -9.40 18.97
CA LEU A 256 -18.77 -9.26 20.02
C LEU A 256 -18.28 -9.69 21.39
N ARG A 257 -17.53 -10.79 21.45
CA ARG A 257 -17.08 -11.38 22.72
C ARG A 257 -15.76 -12.09 22.56
N VAL A 258 -14.87 -11.91 23.52
CA VAL A 258 -13.67 -12.72 23.68
C VAL A 258 -14.06 -14.07 24.31
N LEU A 259 -13.82 -15.16 23.58
CA LEU A 259 -14.10 -16.53 24.02
C LEU A 259 -12.90 -17.16 24.74
N GLY A 260 -11.69 -16.75 24.38
CA GLY A 260 -10.45 -17.24 24.99
C GLY A 260 -9.27 -16.33 24.72
N VAL A 261 -8.30 -16.36 25.64
CA VAL A 261 -7.03 -15.66 25.53
C VAL A 261 -5.93 -16.67 25.81
N GLU A 262 -5.02 -16.81 24.86
CA GLU A 262 -3.85 -17.68 24.90
C GLU A 262 -2.59 -16.83 24.76
N GLY A 263 -1.57 -17.13 25.56
CA GLY A 263 -0.28 -16.45 25.48
C GLY A 263 -0.14 -15.29 26.45
N GLY A 264 1.11 -15.11 26.88
CA GLY A 264 1.60 -14.08 27.78
C GLY A 264 3.13 -13.99 27.71
N ALA A 265 3.72 -14.41 26.58
CA ALA A 265 5.15 -14.30 26.40
C ALA A 265 5.49 -12.81 26.26
N ALA A 266 6.24 -12.27 27.21
CA ALA A 266 6.88 -10.98 27.05
C ALA A 266 7.72 -11.01 25.77
N VAL A 267 7.64 -9.95 24.98
CA VAL A 267 8.62 -9.71 23.90
C VAL A 267 10.00 -9.63 24.59
N GLY A 268 11.04 -10.21 23.97
CA GLY A 268 12.26 -10.68 24.64
C GLY A 268 12.88 -9.72 25.66
N LYS A 269 13.55 -10.27 26.68
CA LYS A 269 14.30 -9.49 27.68
C LYS A 269 15.26 -8.54 26.93
N ASN A 270 15.24 -7.24 27.26
CA ASN A 270 16.05 -6.16 26.65
C ASN A 270 15.58 -5.63 25.27
N GLU A 271 14.32 -5.84 24.90
CA GLU A 271 13.73 -5.25 23.68
C GLU A 271 12.74 -4.11 23.98
N ASN A 272 12.22 -4.01 25.21
CA ASN A 272 11.24 -3.00 25.64
C ASN A 272 11.64 -2.38 26.99
N TYR A 273 12.57 -1.43 26.98
CA TYR A 273 13.21 -0.89 28.20
C TYR A 273 12.28 -0.09 29.13
N LEU A 274 11.26 0.57 28.59
CA LEU A 274 10.39 1.50 29.32
C LEU A 274 8.94 1.00 29.45
N SER A 275 8.64 -0.24 29.03
CA SER A 275 7.29 -0.79 29.04
C SER A 275 7.26 -2.31 29.07
N ASN A 276 6.12 -2.87 29.46
CA ASN A 276 5.85 -4.30 29.39
C ASN A 276 4.99 -4.60 28.17
N LEU A 277 5.60 -5.17 27.12
CA LEU A 277 4.92 -5.53 25.88
C LEU A 277 4.56 -7.03 25.88
N THR A 278 3.27 -7.34 25.77
CA THR A 278 2.75 -8.71 25.77
C THR A 278 1.97 -8.99 24.49
N LYS A 279 2.28 -10.09 23.81
CA LYS A 279 1.52 -10.58 22.67
C LYS A 279 0.42 -11.52 23.13
N LEU A 280 -0.85 -11.15 22.90
CA LEU A 280 -2.01 -11.96 23.27
C LEU A 280 -2.68 -12.53 22.02
N LYS A 281 -2.82 -13.85 21.96
CA LYS A 281 -3.65 -14.52 20.95
C LYS A 281 -5.04 -14.67 21.53
N THR A 282 -6.05 -14.17 20.85
CA THR A 282 -7.44 -14.24 21.30
C THR A 282 -8.34 -14.87 20.26
N THR A 283 -9.30 -15.67 20.74
CA THR A 283 -10.39 -16.18 19.93
C THR A 283 -11.63 -15.36 20.25
N VAL A 284 -12.20 -14.70 19.25
CA VAL A 284 -13.39 -13.87 19.39
C VAL A 284 -14.57 -14.48 18.65
N LEU A 285 -15.77 -14.26 19.19
CA LEU A 285 -17.04 -14.43 18.49
C LEU A 285 -17.34 -13.14 17.73
N LEU A 286 -17.55 -13.24 16.42
CA LEU A 286 -17.93 -12.12 15.56
C LEU A 286 -19.44 -11.91 15.52
N GLY A 287 -19.90 -10.75 15.04
CA GLY A 287 -21.32 -10.46 14.83
C GLY A 287 -22.03 -11.45 13.91
N SER A 288 -21.29 -12.06 12.97
CA SER A 288 -21.77 -13.14 12.11
C SER A 288 -22.00 -14.49 12.82
N GLY A 289 -21.67 -14.60 14.11
CA GLY A 289 -21.68 -15.85 14.87
C GLY A 289 -20.48 -16.76 14.62
N LYS A 290 -19.58 -16.40 13.69
CA LYS A 290 -18.33 -17.12 13.43
C LYS A 290 -17.30 -16.83 14.51
N THR A 291 -16.40 -17.78 14.75
CA THR A 291 -15.21 -17.55 15.58
C THR A 291 -14.02 -17.13 14.72
N LYS A 292 -13.24 -16.17 15.22
CA LYS A 292 -12.02 -15.69 14.56
C LYS A 292 -10.88 -15.65 15.56
N LYS A 293 -9.73 -16.19 15.17
CA LYS A 293 -8.48 -16.01 15.90
C LYS A 293 -7.85 -14.69 15.47
N MET A 294 -7.40 -13.92 16.44
CA MET A 294 -6.75 -12.63 16.24
C MET A 294 -5.63 -12.48 17.26
N THR A 295 -4.66 -11.66 16.94
CA THR A 295 -3.52 -11.40 17.83
C THR A 295 -3.39 -9.91 18.03
N VAL A 296 -3.16 -9.51 19.28
CA VAL A 296 -3.02 -8.11 19.68
C VAL A 296 -1.75 -7.94 20.51
N MET A 297 -1.17 -6.75 20.43
CA MET A 297 -0.03 -6.33 21.24
C MET A 297 -0.56 -5.45 22.36
N VAL A 298 -0.33 -5.83 23.62
CA VAL A 298 -0.71 -5.04 24.79
C VAL A 298 0.55 -4.46 25.41
N LYS A 299 0.68 -3.13 25.36
CA LYS A 299 1.77 -2.38 25.98
C LYS A 299 1.27 -1.82 27.31
N ASN A 300 1.91 -2.19 28.41
CA ASN A 300 1.59 -1.69 29.75
C ASN A 300 2.74 -0.86 30.31
N GLN A 301 2.42 0.06 31.22
CA GLN A 301 3.44 0.67 32.06
C GLN A 301 4.26 -0.41 32.81
N PRO A 302 5.53 -0.12 33.15
CA PRO A 302 6.33 -0.98 33.99
C PRO A 302 5.62 -1.30 35.31
N MET A 303 5.79 -2.52 35.82
CA MET A 303 5.18 -2.96 37.07
C MET A 303 5.99 -2.54 38.30
N GLY A 304 7.30 -2.36 38.18
CA GLY A 304 8.18 -1.94 39.27
C GLY A 304 8.00 -0.45 39.61
N ASP A 305 7.85 -0.14 40.90
CA ASP A 305 7.57 1.23 41.38
C ASP A 305 8.63 2.23 40.91
N PHE A 306 9.89 1.82 40.86
CA PHE A 306 11.00 2.66 40.39
C PHE A 306 10.85 3.03 38.92
N MET A 307 10.66 2.04 38.05
CA MET A 307 10.51 2.28 36.61
C MET A 307 9.21 3.00 36.29
N LYS A 308 8.15 2.76 37.07
CA LYS A 308 6.90 3.50 36.97
C LYS A 308 7.07 4.98 37.33
N ASP A 309 7.71 5.30 38.46
CA ASP A 309 8.05 6.70 38.81
C ASP A 309 8.92 7.35 37.74
N PHE A 310 9.96 6.66 37.28
CA PHE A 310 10.87 7.15 36.26
C PHE A 310 10.16 7.48 34.93
N THR A 311 9.35 6.54 34.42
CA THR A 311 8.59 6.72 33.18
C THR A 311 7.49 7.78 33.31
N ASN A 312 6.86 7.90 34.47
CA ASN A 312 5.91 8.98 34.75
C ASN A 312 6.58 10.35 34.74
N ARG A 313 7.76 10.49 35.34
CA ARG A 313 8.52 11.75 35.34
C ARG A 313 8.98 12.16 33.93
N LEU A 314 9.28 11.18 33.08
CA LEU A 314 9.58 11.44 31.66
C LEU A 314 8.31 11.76 30.84
N GLY A 315 7.15 11.26 31.26
CA GLY A 315 5.88 11.43 30.55
C GLY A 315 5.75 10.59 29.27
N VAL A 316 6.58 9.55 29.11
CA VAL A 316 6.69 8.74 27.87
C VAL A 316 5.38 8.05 27.49
N PHE A 317 4.66 7.49 28.48
CA PHE A 317 3.39 6.81 28.26
C PHE A 317 2.26 7.77 27.85
N MET A 318 2.24 8.97 28.45
CA MET A 318 1.28 10.00 28.09
C MET A 318 1.48 10.47 26.65
N ARG A 319 2.74 10.63 26.22
CA ARG A 319 3.08 10.98 24.83
C ARG A 319 2.61 9.92 23.85
N GLU A 320 2.96 8.65 24.09
CA GLU A 320 2.58 7.55 23.20
C GLU A 320 1.05 7.39 23.10
N ILE A 321 0.33 7.47 24.23
CA ILE A 321 -1.15 7.45 24.24
C ILE A 321 -1.71 8.62 23.44
N THR A 322 -1.17 9.83 23.61
CA THR A 322 -1.60 11.02 22.86
C THR A 322 -1.35 10.86 21.36
N MET A 323 -0.24 10.25 20.98
CA MET A 323 0.07 9.96 19.58
C MET A 323 -1.00 9.06 18.97
N TYR A 324 -1.28 7.91 19.58
CA TYR A 324 -2.27 6.97 19.05
C TYR A 324 -3.72 7.45 19.13
N ARG A 325 -4.06 8.24 20.16
CA ARG A 325 -5.43 8.73 20.37
C ARG A 325 -5.76 9.98 19.55
N ASP A 326 -4.83 10.93 19.45
CA ASP A 326 -5.14 12.28 18.96
C ASP A 326 -4.36 12.69 17.71
N VAL A 327 -3.09 12.28 17.57
CA VAL A 327 -2.21 12.80 16.51
C VAL A 327 -2.22 11.90 15.27
N LEU A 328 -1.97 10.61 15.43
CA LEU A 328 -1.91 9.66 14.32
C LEU A 328 -3.25 9.53 13.57
N PRO A 329 -4.43 9.55 14.22
CA PRO A 329 -5.70 9.59 13.50
C PRO A 329 -5.83 10.81 12.59
N LYS A 330 -5.49 12.01 13.08
CA LYS A 330 -5.50 13.23 12.26
C LYS A 330 -4.48 13.21 11.13
N MET A 331 -3.32 12.56 11.33
CA MET A 331 -2.38 12.31 10.24
C MET A 331 -2.98 11.40 9.17
N ALA A 332 -3.81 10.42 9.54
CA ALA A 332 -4.56 9.62 8.58
C ALA A 332 -5.61 10.46 7.85
N ASP A 333 -6.37 11.30 8.56
CA ASP A 333 -7.34 12.22 7.96
C ASP A 333 -6.67 13.15 6.93
N LEU A 334 -5.47 13.65 7.23
CA LEU A 334 -4.67 14.45 6.29
C LEU A 334 -4.19 13.65 5.08
N MET A 335 -3.84 12.37 5.25
CA MET A 335 -3.49 11.50 4.13
C MET A 335 -4.71 11.27 3.23
N GLU A 336 -5.91 11.10 3.81
CA GLU A 336 -7.17 10.99 3.07
C GLU A 336 -7.53 12.30 2.36
N GLU A 337 -7.31 13.47 2.96
CA GLU A 337 -7.55 14.80 2.36
C GLU A 337 -6.79 14.99 1.04
N ILE A 338 -5.63 14.36 0.88
CA ILE A 338 -4.77 14.45 -0.31
C ILE A 338 -4.83 13.20 -1.21
N ASP A 339 -5.86 12.36 -1.03
CA ASP A 339 -6.05 11.09 -1.74
C ASP A 339 -4.80 10.17 -1.71
N ASP A 340 -4.04 10.23 -0.62
CA ASP A 340 -2.86 9.39 -0.43
C ASP A 340 -3.28 7.98 0.01
N THR A 341 -3.34 7.08 -0.97
CA THR A 341 -3.74 5.69 -0.77
C THR A 341 -2.67 4.80 -0.15
N ASP A 342 -1.51 5.33 0.25
CA ASP A 342 -0.47 4.53 0.89
C ASP A 342 -0.95 4.01 2.25
N GLU A 343 -0.45 2.83 2.68
CA GLU A 343 -0.76 2.37 4.02
C GLU A 343 -0.21 3.35 5.10
N PRO A 344 -0.96 3.64 6.18
CA PRO A 344 -0.46 4.49 7.27
C PRO A 344 0.84 3.98 7.88
N MET A 345 1.75 4.87 8.26
CA MET A 345 3.12 4.51 8.68
C MET A 345 3.19 3.90 10.09
N TRP A 346 2.07 3.55 10.72
CA TRP A 346 1.98 3.06 12.10
C TRP A 346 1.01 1.88 12.21
N ALA A 347 1.09 1.15 13.32
CA ALA A 347 0.13 0.10 13.67
C ALA A 347 -1.24 0.69 14.02
N LYS A 348 -2.33 -0.03 13.75
CA LYS A 348 -3.65 0.38 14.27
C LYS A 348 -3.66 0.29 15.80
N CYS A 349 -4.24 1.29 16.44
CA CYS A 349 -4.57 1.24 17.86
C CYS A 349 -6.03 0.82 18.02
N TYR A 350 -6.27 -0.25 18.78
CA TYR A 350 -7.61 -0.73 19.07
C TYR A 350 -8.23 -0.02 20.27
N ASP A 351 -7.42 0.27 21.30
CA ASP A 351 -7.88 1.00 22.48
C ASP A 351 -6.69 1.55 23.30
N VAL A 352 -6.98 2.58 24.09
CA VAL A 352 -6.06 3.15 25.08
C VAL A 352 -6.76 3.27 26.43
N ARG A 353 -6.06 2.88 27.50
CA ARG A 353 -6.43 3.27 28.86
C ARG A 353 -5.45 4.32 29.33
N LEU A 354 -5.98 5.49 29.66
CA LEU A 354 -5.18 6.66 29.97
C LEU A 354 -4.14 6.34 31.03
N TYR A 355 -2.92 6.84 30.79
CA TYR A 355 -1.72 6.70 31.63
C TYR A 355 -1.11 5.32 31.73
N ASP A 356 -1.75 4.22 31.31
CA ASP A 356 -1.22 2.89 31.69
C ASP A 356 -1.21 1.80 30.62
N ARG A 357 -1.97 1.92 29.53
CA ARG A 357 -2.10 0.82 28.56
C ARG A 357 -2.45 1.27 27.14
N LEU A 358 -1.84 0.58 26.18
CA LEU A 358 -2.24 0.59 24.77
C LEU A 358 -2.51 -0.84 24.28
N VAL A 359 -3.54 -0.99 23.44
CA VAL A 359 -3.82 -2.22 22.70
C VAL A 359 -3.64 -1.94 21.22
N LEU A 360 -2.66 -2.59 20.61
CA LEU A 360 -2.21 -2.33 19.25
C LEU A 360 -2.38 -3.58 18.36
N GLU A 361 -2.44 -3.34 17.05
CA GLU A 361 -2.37 -4.37 16.02
C GLU A 361 -1.05 -5.15 16.08
N ASP A 362 -1.13 -6.48 15.98
CA ASP A 362 0.05 -7.32 15.78
C ASP A 362 0.50 -7.27 14.32
N LEU A 363 1.46 -6.39 14.03
CA LEU A 363 2.04 -6.23 12.69
C LEU A 363 2.70 -7.51 12.15
N THR A 364 3.18 -8.41 13.02
CA THR A 364 3.80 -9.67 12.57
C THR A 364 2.80 -10.59 11.87
N ALA A 365 1.51 -10.50 12.22
CA ALA A 365 0.44 -11.22 11.53
C ALA A 365 0.22 -10.73 10.08
N ARG A 366 0.69 -9.53 9.75
CA ARG A 366 0.67 -8.95 8.40
C ARG A 366 1.99 -9.11 7.64
N GLY A 367 2.89 -9.96 8.14
CA GLY A 367 4.18 -10.24 7.51
C GLY A 367 5.24 -9.17 7.74
N TYR A 368 5.00 -8.22 8.64
CA TYR A 368 6.02 -7.27 9.04
C TYR A 368 7.03 -7.91 10.00
N LYS A 369 8.31 -7.65 9.80
CA LYS A 369 9.42 -8.17 10.59
C LYS A 369 10.31 -7.03 11.07
N MET A 370 10.79 -7.14 12.30
CA MET A 370 11.77 -6.21 12.83
C MET A 370 13.12 -6.42 12.14
N ALA A 371 13.83 -5.33 11.83
CA ALA A 371 15.16 -5.42 11.27
C ALA A 371 16.22 -5.83 12.33
N SER A 372 17.30 -6.47 11.88
CA SER A 372 18.40 -6.87 12.77
C SER A 372 19.23 -5.65 13.20
N ARG A 373 19.16 -5.29 14.49
CA ARG A 373 19.98 -4.20 15.05
C ARG A 373 21.49 -4.44 14.97
N ILE A 374 21.92 -5.71 14.91
CA ILE A 374 23.35 -6.06 14.83
C ILE A 374 23.87 -5.85 13.39
N GLU A 375 23.07 -6.22 12.39
CA GLU A 375 23.46 -6.09 10.99
C GLU A 375 23.30 -4.66 10.48
N GLY A 376 22.35 -3.91 11.05
CA GLY A 376 21.95 -2.58 10.62
C GLY A 376 21.01 -2.63 9.42
N LEU A 377 20.65 -1.46 8.89
CA LEU A 377 19.84 -1.38 7.68
C LEU A 377 20.72 -1.46 6.44
N ASN A 378 20.27 -2.21 5.43
CA ASN A 378 20.79 -2.07 4.08
C ASN A 378 20.35 -0.72 3.49
N LEU A 379 20.94 -0.32 2.36
CA LEU A 379 20.67 0.99 1.77
C LEU A 379 19.20 1.15 1.38
N ASP A 380 18.57 0.15 0.77
CA ASP A 380 17.18 0.23 0.32
C ASP A 380 16.20 0.41 1.49
N SER A 381 16.40 -0.34 2.58
CA SER A 381 15.65 -0.18 3.83
C SER A 381 15.88 1.18 4.47
N CYS A 382 17.12 1.68 4.47
CA CYS A 382 17.43 3.01 4.99
C CYS A 382 16.72 4.11 4.17
N LEU A 383 16.76 4.04 2.84
CA LEU A 383 16.09 5.00 1.96
C LEU A 383 14.56 4.94 2.12
N LEU A 384 13.97 3.74 2.32
CA LEU A 384 12.55 3.61 2.63
C LEU A 384 12.19 4.27 3.96
N VAL A 385 12.99 4.05 5.01
CA VAL A 385 12.81 4.70 6.32
C VAL A 385 12.85 6.21 6.19
N VAL A 386 13.84 6.74 5.49
CA VAL A 386 14.02 8.18 5.32
C VAL A 386 12.85 8.82 4.59
N LYS A 387 12.29 8.15 3.57
CA LYS A 387 11.08 8.61 2.87
C LYS A 387 9.86 8.65 3.81
N ASN A 388 9.70 7.65 4.68
CA ASN A 388 8.60 7.62 5.64
C ASN A 388 8.79 8.66 6.76
N ILE A 389 10.02 8.91 7.22
CA ILE A 389 10.32 10.00 8.16
C ILE A 389 9.94 11.34 7.52
N ALA A 390 10.33 11.57 6.25
CA ALA A 390 9.97 12.77 5.51
C ALA A 390 8.45 12.96 5.38
N LYS A 391 7.70 11.89 5.06
CA LYS A 391 6.23 11.93 5.00
C LYS A 391 5.62 12.24 6.36
N PHE A 392 6.06 11.57 7.41
CA PHE A 392 5.62 11.81 8.80
C PHE A 392 5.89 13.26 9.23
N HIS A 393 7.10 13.77 8.95
CA HIS A 393 7.48 15.15 9.20
C HIS A 393 6.62 16.16 8.44
N GLY A 394 6.35 15.92 7.15
CA GLY A 394 5.51 16.79 6.34
C GLY A 394 4.07 16.88 6.86
N LEU A 395 3.45 15.74 7.16
CA LEU A 395 2.11 15.68 7.79
C LEU A 395 2.11 16.44 9.12
N SER A 396 3.11 16.17 9.97
CA SER A 396 3.21 16.85 11.27
C SER A 396 3.38 18.36 11.14
N HIS A 397 4.14 18.84 10.16
CA HIS A 397 4.39 20.26 9.96
C HIS A 397 3.09 21.00 9.64
N VAL A 398 2.27 20.44 8.76
CA VAL A 398 0.94 21.00 8.43
C VAL A 398 0.04 20.99 9.66
N MET A 399 -0.01 19.89 10.42
CA MET A 399 -0.78 19.84 11.67
C MET A 399 -0.32 20.87 12.71
N LEU A 400 0.99 21.14 12.80
CA LEU A 400 1.52 22.18 13.68
C LEU A 400 1.01 23.57 13.27
N LYS A 401 0.98 23.87 11.96
CA LYS A 401 0.42 25.12 11.44
C LYS A 401 -1.08 25.23 11.68
N ARG A 402 -1.81 24.10 11.66
CA ARG A 402 -3.24 24.01 11.98
C ARG A 402 -3.53 23.97 13.50
N ALA A 403 -2.50 24.02 14.36
CA ALA A 403 -2.61 23.88 15.82
C ALA A 403 -3.31 22.59 16.29
N GLU A 404 -3.13 21.51 15.54
CA GLU A 404 -3.79 20.22 15.76
C GLU A 404 -3.01 19.25 16.65
N ILE A 405 -1.74 19.58 16.94
CA ILE A 405 -0.85 18.81 17.82
C ILE A 405 -0.88 19.42 19.24
N PRO A 406 -1.13 18.62 20.29
CA PRO A 406 -1.13 19.08 21.67
C PRO A 406 0.21 19.68 22.14
N TRP A 407 0.32 21.00 22.12
CA TRP A 407 1.57 21.72 22.37
C TRP A 407 2.23 21.35 23.70
N GLU A 408 1.48 21.36 24.80
CA GLU A 408 1.99 21.10 26.15
C GLU A 408 2.62 19.71 26.33
N ILE A 409 2.20 18.74 25.52
CA ILE A 409 2.70 17.36 25.60
C ILE A 409 4.00 17.22 24.81
N PHE A 410 4.10 17.86 23.65
CA PHE A 410 5.20 17.62 22.70
C PHE A 410 6.24 18.75 22.64
N ARG A 411 6.03 19.87 23.35
CA ARG A 411 6.87 21.09 23.24
C ARG A 411 8.36 20.84 23.38
N TYR A 412 8.72 19.91 24.26
CA TYR A 412 10.11 19.65 24.58
C TYR A 412 10.42 18.17 24.46
N ASN A 413 11.69 17.89 24.15
CA ASN A 413 12.24 16.56 24.30
C ASN A 413 12.15 16.10 25.77
N VAL A 414 11.94 14.80 25.99
CA VAL A 414 11.79 14.20 27.33
C VAL A 414 12.96 14.50 28.27
N TRP A 415 14.16 14.73 27.74
CA TRP A 415 15.35 15.01 28.54
C TRP A 415 15.31 16.39 29.21
N LYS A 416 14.53 17.35 28.69
CA LYS A 416 14.45 18.72 29.24
C LYS A 416 13.89 18.73 30.66
N ASN A 417 12.91 17.87 30.95
CA ASN A 417 12.27 17.78 32.26
C ASN A 417 13.17 17.16 33.34
N LEU A 418 14.33 16.61 32.96
CA LEU A 418 15.29 15.99 33.87
C LEU A 418 16.61 16.77 33.97
N LYS A 419 16.69 18.03 33.54
CA LYS A 419 17.94 18.81 33.37
C LYS A 419 19.04 18.53 34.41
N GLU A 420 18.76 18.61 35.71
CA GLU A 420 19.76 18.37 36.77
C GLU A 420 20.17 16.90 36.92
N GLY A 421 19.19 15.98 36.93
CA GLY A 421 19.46 14.55 37.03
C GLY A 421 20.14 14.00 35.76
N PHE A 422 19.73 14.52 34.60
CA PHE A 422 20.30 14.25 33.30
C PHE A 422 21.73 14.76 33.23
N HIS A 423 22.02 16.01 33.62
CA HIS A 423 23.38 16.54 33.60
C HIS A 423 24.36 15.73 34.46
N GLN A 424 23.96 15.31 35.66
CA GLN A 424 24.83 14.52 36.53
C GLN A 424 25.09 13.11 35.98
N GLN A 425 24.04 12.41 35.51
CA GLN A 425 24.16 11.09 34.89
C GLN A 425 24.97 11.15 33.60
N TYR A 426 24.74 12.21 32.81
CA TYR A 426 25.52 12.57 31.65
C TYR A 426 26.98 12.64 32.08
N MET A 427 27.39 13.58 32.94
CA MET A 427 28.79 13.79 33.37
C MET A 427 29.48 12.50 33.91
N SER A 428 28.75 11.64 34.63
CA SER A 428 29.23 10.31 35.03
C SER A 428 29.68 9.46 33.82
N ASN A 429 28.81 9.33 32.81
CA ASN A 429 29.13 8.61 31.58
C ASN A 429 30.30 9.25 30.80
N TYR A 430 30.43 10.59 30.79
CA TYR A 430 31.57 11.26 30.14
C TYR A 430 32.89 10.90 30.77
N ASN A 431 32.99 10.92 32.10
CA ASN A 431 34.22 10.56 32.79
C ASN A 431 34.60 9.10 32.53
N LYS A 432 33.60 8.21 32.46
CA LYS A 432 33.78 6.81 32.06
C LYS A 432 34.33 6.71 30.63
N LEU A 433 33.73 7.39 29.66
CA LEU A 433 34.19 7.39 28.27
C LEU A 433 35.59 8.01 28.11
N LEU A 434 35.88 9.12 28.80
CA LEU A 434 37.19 9.78 28.76
C LEU A 434 38.32 8.84 29.21
N ARG A 435 38.08 8.06 30.28
CA ARG A 435 39.00 7.01 30.73
C ARG A 435 39.15 5.90 29.69
N THR A 436 38.06 5.52 29.02
CA THR A 436 38.09 4.52 27.95
C THR A 436 38.89 4.99 26.72
N ILE A 437 38.73 6.25 26.29
CA ILE A 437 39.50 6.83 25.19
C ILE A 437 41.01 6.80 25.51
N GLY A 438 41.40 7.08 26.75
CA GLY A 438 42.80 6.99 27.19
C GLY A 438 43.42 5.60 27.09
N ARG A 439 42.60 4.55 26.91
CA ARG A 439 43.06 3.17 26.68
C ARG A 439 43.15 2.79 25.19
N TRP A 440 42.75 3.67 24.26
CA TRP A 440 42.73 3.38 22.82
C TRP A 440 44.07 3.65 22.10
N GLY A 441 45.08 4.15 22.83
CA GLY A 441 46.44 4.40 22.34
C GLY A 441 46.69 5.87 22.00
N ASP A 442 47.95 6.20 21.71
CA ASP A 442 48.43 7.58 21.56
C ASP A 442 47.74 8.35 20.42
N ASP A 443 47.29 7.66 19.36
CA ASP A 443 46.53 8.22 18.24
C ASP A 443 45.18 8.85 18.64
N TRP A 444 44.73 8.61 19.87
CA TRP A 444 43.48 9.15 20.42
C TRP A 444 43.68 10.30 21.40
N GLU A 445 44.91 10.70 21.69
CA GLU A 445 45.19 11.72 22.70
C GLU A 445 44.66 13.11 22.31
N ASP A 446 44.76 13.51 21.04
CA ASP A 446 44.15 14.77 20.55
C ASP A 446 42.62 14.76 20.70
N VAL A 447 41.98 13.67 20.27
CA VAL A 447 40.53 13.49 20.42
C VAL A 447 40.12 13.54 21.89
N ARG A 448 40.88 12.88 22.76
CA ARG A 448 40.66 12.84 24.21
C ARG A 448 40.72 14.24 24.82
N GLN A 449 41.74 15.02 24.50
CA GLN A 449 41.92 16.38 25.02
C GLN A 449 40.83 17.34 24.55
N ARG A 450 40.44 17.26 23.26
CA ARG A 450 39.32 18.03 22.71
C ARG A 450 38.00 17.66 23.39
N PHE A 451 37.74 16.37 23.52
CA PHE A 451 36.57 15.86 24.21
C PHE A 451 36.50 16.35 25.66
N GLU A 452 37.59 16.21 26.42
CA GLU A 452 37.70 16.70 27.81
C GLU A 452 37.40 18.21 27.92
N LYS A 453 37.91 19.01 26.98
CA LYS A 453 37.69 20.46 26.96
C LYS A 453 36.25 20.83 26.59
N ALA A 454 35.58 20.05 25.75
CA ALA A 454 34.23 20.35 25.27
C ALA A 454 33.12 19.97 26.27
N MET A 455 33.34 18.97 27.12
CA MET A 455 32.28 18.41 27.97
C MET A 455 31.68 19.34 29.03
N PRO A 456 32.43 20.22 29.72
CA PRO A 456 31.88 21.07 30.77
C PRO A 456 30.70 21.94 30.32
N THR A 457 30.66 22.33 29.04
CA THR A 457 29.58 23.16 28.46
C THR A 457 28.62 22.36 27.56
N PHE A 458 28.82 21.05 27.43
CA PHE A 458 28.08 20.25 26.45
C PHE A 458 26.59 20.26 26.70
N THR A 459 26.14 20.02 27.95
CA THR A 459 24.70 19.93 28.24
C THR A 459 23.98 21.23 27.89
N GLU A 460 24.58 22.39 28.17
CA GLU A 460 24.01 23.68 27.81
C GLU A 460 23.99 23.88 26.29
N ARG A 461 25.13 23.68 25.62
CA ARG A 461 25.23 23.76 24.14
C ARG A 461 24.26 22.82 23.44
N MET A 462 24.06 21.62 23.98
CA MET A 462 23.14 20.61 23.44
C MET A 462 21.70 21.08 23.62
N LEU A 463 21.31 21.53 24.82
CA LEU A 463 19.96 22.06 25.04
C LEU A 463 19.69 23.29 24.16
N GLU A 464 20.67 24.17 23.98
CA GLU A 464 20.58 25.32 23.08
C GLU A 464 20.42 24.88 21.62
N ALA A 465 21.20 23.90 21.14
CA ALA A 465 21.06 23.33 19.80
C ALA A 465 19.72 22.58 19.60
N MET A 466 19.01 22.25 20.69
CA MET A 466 17.69 21.61 20.70
C MET A 466 16.53 22.57 20.61
N GLU A 467 16.72 23.85 20.93
CA GLU A 467 15.64 24.82 20.83
C GLU A 467 15.47 25.24 19.36
N PRO A 468 14.24 25.20 18.82
CA PRO A 468 13.95 25.79 17.52
C PRO A 468 14.28 27.28 17.51
N VAL A 469 14.96 27.77 16.46
CA VAL A 469 15.15 29.21 16.25
C VAL A 469 14.05 29.78 15.35
N PRO A 470 13.72 31.09 15.45
CA PRO A 470 12.75 31.71 14.55
C PRO A 470 13.12 31.49 13.07
N GLY A 471 12.16 30.99 12.29
CA GLY A 471 12.36 30.66 10.88
C GLY A 471 12.74 29.19 10.61
N ASP A 472 13.04 28.39 11.64
CA ASP A 472 13.28 26.97 11.46
C ASP A 472 12.04 26.22 10.95
N PHE A 473 12.29 25.23 10.09
CA PHE A 473 11.29 24.23 9.74
C PHE A 473 11.12 23.25 10.91
N VAL A 474 10.05 23.41 11.70
CA VAL A 474 9.76 22.59 12.87
C VAL A 474 8.79 21.47 12.53
N VAL A 475 9.06 20.27 13.03
CA VAL A 475 8.25 19.07 12.82
C VAL A 475 8.00 18.38 14.16
N LEU A 476 7.03 17.46 14.21
CA LEU A 476 6.98 16.48 15.28
C LEU A 476 7.94 15.35 14.92
N ASN A 477 9.06 15.27 15.63
CA ASN A 477 9.99 14.15 15.48
C ASN A 477 9.38 12.90 16.15
N HIS A 478 9.66 11.73 15.60
CA HIS A 478 9.45 10.45 16.29
C HIS A 478 10.30 10.38 17.55
N GLY A 479 11.54 10.86 17.49
CA GLY A 479 12.46 10.98 18.62
C GLY A 479 13.17 9.69 19.02
N ASP A 480 12.91 8.58 18.31
CA ASP A 480 13.48 7.25 18.59
C ASP A 480 13.67 6.44 17.30
N CYS A 481 14.32 7.04 16.30
CA CYS A 481 14.51 6.47 14.96
C CYS A 481 15.65 5.45 14.89
N TRP A 482 15.54 4.36 15.66
CA TRP A 482 16.47 3.23 15.62
C TRP A 482 15.87 1.97 14.99
N THR A 483 16.74 1.04 14.60
CA THR A 483 16.39 -0.17 13.83
C THR A 483 15.22 -0.98 14.40
N ASN A 484 15.09 -1.07 15.73
CA ASN A 484 14.04 -1.87 16.37
C ASN A 484 12.63 -1.24 16.25
N ASN A 485 12.56 0.06 16.01
CA ASN A 485 11.28 0.78 15.85
C ASN A 485 10.79 0.79 14.39
N PHE A 486 11.51 0.10 13.49
CA PHE A 486 11.12 -0.07 12.10
C PHE A 486 10.77 -1.52 11.82
N LEU A 487 9.50 -1.76 11.49
CA LEU A 487 9.02 -3.05 11.04
C LEU A 487 8.84 -3.01 9.54
N PHE A 488 9.48 -3.94 8.82
CA PHE A 488 9.48 -4.00 7.37
C PHE A 488 8.66 -5.17 6.85
N ARG A 489 7.95 -4.95 5.75
CA ARG A 489 7.36 -6.01 4.95
C ARG A 489 8.11 -6.06 3.62
N ASN A 490 8.65 -7.23 3.29
CA ASN A 490 9.47 -7.45 2.10
C ASN A 490 8.65 -8.05 0.96
N ALA A 491 9.14 -7.93 -0.27
CA ALA A 491 8.45 -8.45 -1.47
C ALA A 491 8.27 -9.98 -1.42
N SER A 492 9.23 -10.69 -0.85
CA SER A 492 9.14 -12.12 -0.54
C SER A 492 10.10 -12.48 0.59
N ASP A 493 9.96 -13.67 1.19
CA ASP A 493 10.89 -14.14 2.23
C ASP A 493 12.32 -14.40 1.70
N GLN A 494 12.48 -14.56 0.39
CA GLN A 494 13.79 -14.76 -0.27
C GLN A 494 14.40 -13.47 -0.82
N ASN A 495 13.61 -12.40 -0.91
CA ASN A 495 14.03 -11.10 -1.40
C ASN A 495 13.87 -10.06 -0.29
N GLU A 496 14.99 -9.63 0.30
CA GLU A 496 15.03 -8.64 1.38
C GLU A 496 14.71 -7.20 0.93
N THR A 497 14.26 -7.00 -0.31
CA THR A 497 13.78 -5.70 -0.78
C THR A 497 12.53 -5.29 0.00
N PRO A 498 12.58 -4.20 0.78
CA PRO A 498 11.44 -3.75 1.58
C PRO A 498 10.43 -3.03 0.69
N ILE A 499 9.15 -3.41 0.81
CA ILE A 499 8.04 -2.82 0.04
C ILE A 499 7.13 -1.96 0.90
N SER A 500 7.21 -2.10 2.23
CA SER A 500 6.47 -1.27 3.18
C SER A 500 7.18 -1.27 4.53
N MET A 501 6.93 -0.24 5.33
CA MET A 501 7.40 -0.17 6.70
C MET A 501 6.37 0.42 7.66
N LYS A 502 6.56 0.19 8.96
CA LYS A 502 5.81 0.82 10.04
C LYS A 502 6.76 1.31 11.13
N PHE A 503 6.52 2.51 11.62
CA PHE A 503 7.01 3.01 12.88
C PHE A 503 6.23 2.38 14.04
N VAL A 504 6.95 2.07 15.11
CA VAL A 504 6.40 1.69 16.41
C VAL A 504 7.11 2.47 17.50
N ASP A 505 6.48 2.57 18.66
CA ASP A 505 7.02 3.22 19.87
C ASP A 505 7.20 4.75 19.74
N PHE A 506 6.08 5.47 19.82
CA PHE A 506 6.02 6.93 19.71
C PHE A 506 6.24 7.66 21.06
N GLN A 507 6.98 7.04 21.98
CA GLN A 507 7.09 7.50 23.36
C GLN A 507 8.03 8.72 23.54
N LEU A 508 8.92 8.95 22.58
CA LEU A 508 9.91 10.03 22.61
C LEU A 508 9.56 11.21 21.69
N CYS A 509 8.35 11.25 21.12
CA CYS A 509 8.00 12.30 20.16
C CYS A 509 8.07 13.70 20.77
N PHE A 510 8.57 14.66 20.02
CA PHE A 510 8.67 16.07 20.43
C PHE A 510 8.77 17.00 19.22
N MET A 511 8.39 18.26 19.41
CA MET A 511 8.51 19.29 18.39
C MET A 511 9.94 19.82 18.34
N GLY A 512 10.53 19.82 17.15
CA GLY A 512 11.89 20.28 16.95
C GLY A 512 12.31 20.29 15.49
N PRO A 513 13.57 20.62 15.19
CA PRO A 513 14.12 20.50 13.85
C PRO A 513 14.06 19.05 13.34
N PRO A 514 13.88 18.81 12.03
CA PRO A 514 13.85 17.45 11.45
C PRO A 514 15.20 16.72 11.51
N SER A 515 16.31 17.44 11.74
CA SER A 515 17.64 16.85 11.85
C SER A 515 17.77 15.88 13.02
N TYR A 516 16.87 15.92 14.00
CA TYR A 516 16.91 15.07 15.19
C TYR A 516 16.73 13.60 14.85
N ASP A 517 15.65 13.26 14.15
CA ASP A 517 15.40 11.89 13.70
C ASP A 517 16.46 11.43 12.69
N LEU A 518 16.97 12.32 11.85
CA LEU A 518 18.04 11.99 10.89
C LEU A 518 19.37 11.69 11.61
N HIS A 519 19.77 12.49 12.59
CA HIS A 519 20.97 12.24 13.40
C HIS A 519 20.85 10.92 14.16
N TYR A 520 19.69 10.64 14.77
CA TYR A 520 19.46 9.37 15.45
C TYR A 520 19.56 8.20 14.47
N LEU A 521 18.86 8.27 13.33
CA LEU A 521 18.87 7.25 12.30
C LEU A 521 20.30 6.93 11.83
N LEU A 522 21.08 7.97 11.51
CA LEU A 522 22.43 7.83 10.98
C LEU A 522 23.41 7.19 11.98
N VAL A 523 23.24 7.45 13.29
CA VAL A 523 24.03 6.80 14.35
C VAL A 523 23.63 5.34 14.53
N SER A 524 22.33 5.05 14.53
CA SER A 524 21.81 3.79 15.07
C SER A 524 21.58 2.71 14.01
N THR A 525 21.57 3.07 12.72
CA THR A 525 21.17 2.15 11.64
C THR A 525 22.21 1.91 10.56
N LEU A 526 23.17 2.82 10.38
CA LEU A 526 24.21 2.70 9.35
C LEU A 526 25.58 2.38 9.96
N LYS A 527 26.27 1.41 9.36
CA LYS A 527 27.69 1.16 9.65
C LYS A 527 28.54 2.35 9.19
N PRO A 528 29.66 2.68 9.87
CA PRO A 528 30.49 3.85 9.56
C PRO A 528 30.88 4.00 8.07
N ASP A 529 31.22 2.91 7.39
CA ASP A 529 31.58 2.95 5.96
C ASP A 529 30.37 3.28 5.07
N SER A 530 29.18 2.75 5.41
CA SER A 530 27.93 3.07 4.72
C SER A 530 27.50 4.50 4.98
N TYR A 531 27.66 4.99 6.22
CA TYR A 531 27.42 6.39 6.56
C TYR A 531 28.28 7.32 5.70
N LYS A 532 29.61 7.12 5.70
CA LYS A 532 30.54 7.93 4.90
C LYS A 532 30.19 7.95 3.42
N LYS A 533 29.82 6.81 2.86
CA LYS A 533 29.50 6.67 1.43
C LYS A 533 28.14 7.26 1.05
N ASN A 534 27.14 7.12 1.92
CA ASN A 534 25.74 7.33 1.55
C ASN A 534 25.04 8.49 2.28
N ARG A 535 25.68 9.18 3.23
CA ARG A 535 25.09 10.29 4.00
C ARG A 535 24.39 11.32 3.12
N ASP A 536 25.06 11.82 2.09
CA ASP A 536 24.50 12.84 1.20
C ASP A 536 23.30 12.32 0.39
N LEU A 537 23.32 11.04 0.00
CA LEU A 537 22.18 10.40 -0.67
C LEU A 537 20.99 10.27 0.28
N VAL A 538 21.23 9.90 1.54
CA VAL A 538 20.20 9.82 2.58
C VAL A 538 19.56 11.18 2.81
N ILE A 539 20.35 12.24 3.02
CA ILE A 539 19.84 13.60 3.26
C ILE A 539 19.09 14.11 2.02
N ARG A 540 19.61 13.88 0.82
CA ARG A 540 18.92 14.25 -0.42
C ARG A 540 17.57 13.53 -0.56
N THR A 541 17.55 12.23 -0.29
CA THR A 541 16.32 11.43 -0.34
C THR A 541 15.27 11.93 0.65
N TYR A 542 15.70 12.35 1.84
CA TYR A 542 14.82 13.00 2.82
C TYR A 542 14.21 14.29 2.24
N CYS A 543 15.05 15.18 1.72
CA CYS A 543 14.59 16.48 1.21
C CYS A 543 13.64 16.32 0.01
N ASP A 544 13.97 15.43 -0.92
CA ASP A 544 13.16 15.15 -2.10
C ASP A 544 11.78 14.55 -1.70
N ALA A 545 11.77 13.61 -0.75
CA ALA A 545 10.54 13.03 -0.23
C ALA A 545 9.70 14.05 0.54
N LEU A 546 10.33 14.88 1.38
CA LEU A 546 9.64 15.94 2.14
C LEU A 546 8.99 16.92 1.16
N LYS A 547 9.75 17.42 0.17
CA LYS A 547 9.23 18.32 -0.85
C LYS A 547 8.05 17.71 -1.61
N SER A 548 8.13 16.43 -2.00
CA SER A 548 7.03 15.71 -2.63
C SER A 548 5.78 15.67 -1.74
N THR A 549 5.94 15.34 -0.45
CA THR A 549 4.83 15.35 0.53
C THR A 549 4.24 16.75 0.71
N MET A 550 5.06 17.79 0.86
CA MET A 550 4.58 19.17 1.04
C MET A 550 3.82 19.68 -0.19
N LEU A 551 4.24 19.30 -1.40
CA LEU A 551 3.53 19.61 -2.64
C LEU A 551 2.13 18.96 -2.68
N LYS A 552 2.01 17.68 -2.29
CA LYS A 552 0.71 17.01 -2.19
C LYS A 552 -0.21 17.67 -1.16
N LEU A 553 0.36 18.16 -0.06
CA LEU A 553 -0.36 18.88 1.00
C LEU A 553 -0.69 20.34 0.63
N ASN A 554 -0.40 20.78 -0.60
CA ASN A 554 -0.60 22.16 -1.06
C ASN A 554 0.03 23.21 -0.12
N TYR A 555 1.17 22.89 0.49
CA TYR A 555 1.86 23.80 1.39
C TYR A 555 2.68 24.85 0.61
N GLU A 556 2.39 26.13 0.85
CA GLU A 556 2.99 27.25 0.13
C GLU A 556 4.23 27.87 0.83
N GLY A 557 4.57 27.40 2.04
CA GLY A 557 5.71 27.94 2.78
C GLY A 557 7.05 27.33 2.36
N ASP A 558 8.13 27.84 2.96
CA ASP A 558 9.48 27.33 2.69
C ASP A 558 9.66 25.88 3.18
N VAL A 559 10.25 25.06 2.32
CA VAL A 559 10.59 23.66 2.59
C VAL A 559 12.12 23.50 2.50
N PRO A 560 12.79 22.87 3.48
CA PRO A 560 14.23 22.68 3.45
C PRO A 560 14.69 21.98 2.18
N ASP A 561 15.65 22.59 1.50
CA ASP A 561 16.43 21.95 0.45
C ASP A 561 17.67 21.25 1.02
N LEU A 562 18.47 20.62 0.16
CA LEU A 562 19.65 19.88 0.59
C LEU A 562 20.68 20.77 1.32
N GLU A 563 20.86 22.01 0.87
CA GLU A 563 21.90 22.89 1.42
C GLU A 563 21.50 23.44 2.78
N SER A 564 20.27 23.94 2.91
CA SER A 564 19.70 24.36 4.19
C SER A 564 19.61 23.19 5.20
N MET A 565 19.26 21.98 4.73
CA MET A 565 19.26 20.80 5.59
C MET A 565 20.66 20.42 6.06
N LYS A 566 21.70 20.53 5.21
CA LYS A 566 23.10 20.30 5.62
C LYS A 566 23.55 21.31 6.68
N GLN A 567 23.28 22.60 6.47
CA GLN A 567 23.58 23.65 7.45
C GLN A 567 22.84 23.41 8.79
N LEU A 568 21.58 22.99 8.74
CA LEU A 568 20.82 22.62 9.93
C LEU A 568 21.45 21.42 10.65
N MET A 569 21.88 20.39 9.91
CA MET A 569 22.55 19.22 10.48
C MET A 569 23.91 19.55 11.09
N GLU A 570 24.67 20.48 10.50
CA GLU A 570 25.92 21.00 11.07
C GLU A 570 25.67 21.75 12.38
N ARG A 571 24.70 22.68 12.40
CA ARG A 571 24.31 23.42 13.61
C ARG A 571 23.85 22.49 14.74
N THR A 572 23.19 21.38 14.39
CA THR A 572 22.64 20.41 15.35
C THR A 572 23.53 19.17 15.55
N HIS A 573 24.76 19.17 15.01
CA HIS A 573 25.64 17.98 15.01
C HIS A 573 26.04 17.52 16.41
N LEU A 574 25.98 18.41 17.41
CA LEU A 574 26.19 18.03 18.80
C LEU A 574 25.20 16.94 19.27
N TYR A 575 23.99 16.91 18.70
CA TYR A 575 23.00 15.87 18.96
C TYR A 575 23.38 14.51 18.35
N TYR A 576 24.03 14.50 17.18
CA TYR A 576 24.63 13.28 16.62
C TYR A 576 25.67 12.69 17.56
N LEU A 577 26.59 13.53 18.04
CA LEU A 577 27.61 13.11 19.01
C LEU A 577 26.97 12.58 20.30
N PHE A 578 25.95 13.28 20.83
CA PHE A 578 25.20 12.84 22.00
C PHE A 578 24.60 11.44 21.82
N ASN A 579 23.90 11.20 20.71
CA ASN A 579 23.30 9.89 20.42
C ASN A 579 24.36 8.80 20.28
N ALA A 580 25.49 9.10 19.63
CA ALA A 580 26.58 8.15 19.44
C ALA A 580 27.20 7.70 20.77
N ILE A 581 27.45 8.63 21.69
CA ILE A 581 28.13 8.29 22.96
C ILE A 581 27.18 7.83 24.06
N SER A 582 25.90 8.26 24.03
CA SER A 582 24.94 7.95 25.10
C SER A 582 24.01 6.78 24.75
N LEU A 583 23.55 6.70 23.50
CA LEU A 583 22.54 5.71 23.09
C LEU A 583 23.16 4.51 22.38
N ALA A 584 24.16 4.70 21.52
CA ALA A 584 24.76 3.60 20.76
C ALA A 584 25.31 2.45 21.62
N PRO A 585 25.93 2.65 22.82
CA PRO A 585 26.36 1.53 23.65
C PRO A 585 25.19 0.65 24.15
N VAL A 586 24.00 1.24 24.35
CA VAL A 586 22.79 0.51 24.80
C VAL A 586 22.10 -0.15 23.62
N VAL A 587 22.00 0.57 22.51
CA VAL A 587 21.25 0.17 21.31
C VAL A 587 22.00 -0.89 20.49
N LEU A 588 23.32 -0.74 20.36
CA LEU A 588 24.18 -1.61 19.56
C LEU A 588 24.96 -2.63 20.42
N GLY A 589 24.80 -2.60 21.75
CA GLY A 589 25.44 -3.54 22.67
C GLY A 589 24.88 -4.97 22.55
N GLU A 590 25.72 -5.97 22.85
CA GLU A 590 25.28 -7.37 22.90
C GLU A 590 24.42 -7.60 24.16
N SER A 591 23.23 -8.20 24.00
CA SER A 591 22.22 -8.35 25.07
C SER A 591 22.72 -9.07 26.33
N ARG A 592 23.77 -9.89 26.21
CA ARG A 592 24.39 -10.65 27.31
C ARG A 592 25.25 -9.80 28.25
N ASP A 593 25.72 -8.64 27.77
CA ASP A 593 26.67 -7.77 28.48
C ASP A 593 25.99 -6.52 29.07
N ILE A 594 24.68 -6.36 28.84
CA ILE A 594 23.88 -5.24 29.33
C ILE A 594 23.14 -5.70 30.61
N PRO A 595 23.41 -5.08 31.79
CA PRO A 595 22.67 -5.39 33.01
C PRO A 595 21.20 -5.01 32.87
N ASP A 596 20.36 -5.54 33.74
CA ASP A 596 18.95 -5.11 33.81
C ASP A 596 18.90 -3.59 34.00
N LEU A 597 18.15 -2.90 33.14
CA LEU A 597 18.13 -1.43 33.11
C LEU A 597 17.61 -0.86 34.43
N GLU A 598 16.62 -1.50 35.06
CA GLU A 598 16.07 -1.05 36.33
C GLU A 598 17.12 -1.16 37.44
N ASP A 599 17.85 -2.27 37.49
CA ASP A 599 18.93 -2.47 38.47
C ASP A 599 20.08 -1.48 38.26
N ALA A 600 20.48 -1.24 37.01
CA ALA A 600 21.52 -0.26 36.67
C ALA A 600 21.12 1.15 37.10
N LEU A 601 19.89 1.58 36.79
CA LEU A 601 19.39 2.91 37.16
C LEU A 601 19.23 3.06 38.69
N LYS A 602 18.82 2.01 39.41
CA LYS A 602 18.76 2.01 40.88
C LYS A 602 20.15 2.19 41.49
N GLN A 603 21.12 1.39 41.06
CA GLN A 603 22.49 1.49 41.59
C GLN A 603 23.13 2.85 41.30
N GLU A 604 22.93 3.40 40.10
CA GLU A 604 23.41 4.75 39.75
C GLU A 604 22.74 5.81 40.63
N LYS A 605 21.42 5.71 40.86
CA LYS A 605 20.70 6.63 41.77
C LYS A 605 21.23 6.53 43.19
N GLU A 606 21.47 5.32 43.70
CA GLU A 606 21.99 5.10 45.05
C GLU A 606 23.42 5.63 45.23
N ALA A 607 24.31 5.38 44.27
CA ALA A 607 25.66 5.94 44.26
C ALA A 607 25.63 7.47 44.26
N ARG A 608 24.74 8.07 43.44
CA ARG A 608 24.52 9.51 43.41
C ARG A 608 24.04 10.06 44.77
N MET A 609 23.14 9.36 45.46
CA MET A 609 22.69 9.74 46.80
C MET A 609 23.83 9.70 47.84
N ARG A 610 24.88 8.89 47.60
CA ARG A 610 26.09 8.83 48.43
C ARG A 610 27.19 9.82 48.00
N GLY A 611 27.01 10.54 46.89
CA GLY A 611 28.05 11.40 46.32
C GLY A 611 29.20 10.62 45.67
N GLU A 612 28.99 9.34 45.36
CA GLU A 612 29.96 8.45 44.74
C GLU A 612 29.69 8.34 43.23
N GLU A 613 30.73 8.05 42.44
CA GLU A 613 30.56 7.66 41.04
C GLU A 613 29.94 6.24 40.99
N GLY A 614 28.88 6.05 40.20
CA GLY A 614 28.20 4.75 40.09
C GLY A 614 29.13 3.65 39.59
N THR A 615 29.38 2.64 40.44
CA THR A 615 30.31 1.51 40.17
C THR A 615 29.67 0.31 39.46
N ALA A 616 28.37 0.37 39.18
CA ALA A 616 27.55 -0.78 38.80
C ALA A 616 27.90 -1.39 37.44
N TRP A 617 28.19 -0.53 36.46
CA TRP A 617 28.49 -0.94 35.09
C TRP A 617 29.03 0.27 34.33
N ASN A 618 30.13 0.05 33.61
CA ASN A 618 30.64 1.02 32.66
C ASN A 618 30.27 0.52 31.26
N MET A 619 29.30 1.19 30.64
CA MET A 619 28.85 0.87 29.28
C MET A 619 29.96 0.94 28.23
N TYR A 620 31.11 1.51 28.60
CA TYR A 620 32.28 1.65 27.75
C TYR A 620 33.40 0.62 28.01
N ASP A 621 33.38 -0.13 29.13
CA ASP A 621 34.45 -1.08 29.46
C ASP A 621 34.43 -2.33 28.57
N ASP A 622 33.25 -2.72 28.07
CA ASP A 622 33.06 -3.87 27.17
C ASP A 622 32.68 -3.47 25.73
N LEU A 623 32.98 -2.24 25.31
CA LEU A 623 32.77 -1.80 23.93
C LEU A 623 33.53 -2.69 22.94
N LYS A 624 32.81 -3.62 22.31
CA LYS A 624 33.31 -4.54 21.29
C LYS A 624 32.53 -4.36 19.99
N GLY A 625 33.13 -4.78 18.89
CA GLY A 625 32.48 -4.83 17.58
C GLY A 625 31.94 -3.49 17.10
N HIS A 626 30.66 -3.46 16.76
CA HIS A 626 30.01 -2.35 16.04
C HIS A 626 29.82 -1.09 16.90
N ALA A 627 29.43 -1.22 18.17
CA ALA A 627 29.21 -0.06 19.04
C ALA A 627 30.50 0.76 19.22
N LYS A 628 31.65 0.09 19.38
CA LYS A 628 32.95 0.75 19.48
C LYS A 628 33.28 1.53 18.20
N SER A 629 33.05 0.93 17.02
CA SER A 629 33.39 1.59 15.76
C SER A 629 32.52 2.81 15.49
N VAL A 630 31.24 2.79 15.88
CA VAL A 630 30.34 3.95 15.79
C VAL A 630 30.81 5.09 16.70
N ILE A 631 31.15 4.80 17.96
CA ILE A 631 31.62 5.83 18.90
C ILE A 631 32.96 6.42 18.44
N GLN A 632 33.90 5.57 18.05
CA GLN A 632 35.19 6.00 17.53
C GLN A 632 35.03 6.87 16.28
N PHE A 633 34.14 6.46 15.37
CA PHE A 633 33.81 7.25 14.19
C PHE A 633 33.23 8.62 14.57
N ALA A 634 32.22 8.65 15.43
CA ALA A 634 31.53 9.88 15.83
C ALA A 634 32.45 10.86 16.57
N LEU A 635 33.37 10.38 17.39
CA LEU A 635 34.36 11.23 18.05
C LEU A 635 35.33 11.88 17.06
N ARG A 636 35.78 11.14 16.03
CA ARG A 636 36.63 11.69 14.97
C ARG A 636 35.86 12.66 14.07
N ASP A 637 34.64 12.29 13.68
CA ASP A 637 33.73 13.15 12.91
C ASP A 637 33.45 14.47 13.66
N ALA A 638 33.27 14.41 14.98
CA ALA A 638 33.08 15.60 15.81
C ALA A 638 34.32 16.51 15.84
N VAL A 639 35.54 15.96 15.83
CA VAL A 639 36.78 16.76 15.71
C VAL A 639 36.89 17.37 14.31
N GLU A 640 36.67 16.58 13.26
CA GLU A 640 36.75 17.02 11.87
C GLU A 640 35.76 18.15 11.55
N ASN A 641 34.56 18.09 12.13
CA ASN A 641 33.51 19.10 11.96
C ASN A 641 33.55 20.24 13.01
N GLY A 642 34.58 20.29 13.87
CA GLY A 642 34.77 21.36 14.85
C GLY A 642 33.70 21.42 15.96
N VAL A 643 33.05 20.30 16.25
CA VAL A 643 32.04 20.18 17.32
C VAL A 643 32.70 20.11 18.70
N ILE A 644 33.85 19.44 18.79
CA ILE A 644 34.69 19.32 20.00
C ILE A 644 36.13 19.77 19.79
#